data_AF-A0A7S2EDS4-F1
#
_entry.id   AF-A0A7S2EDS4-F1
#
_cell.length_a   1.000
_cell.length_b   1.000
_cell.length_c   1.000
_cell.angle_alpha   90.00
_cell.angle_beta   90.00
_cell.angle_gamma   90.00
#
_symmetry.space_group_name_H-M   'P 1'
#
loop_
_entity.id
_entity.type
_entity.pdbx_description
1 polymer ?
#
loop_
_entity_poly.entity_id
_entity_poly.type
_entity_poly.pdbx_seq_one_letter_code
_entity_poly.pdbx_strand_id
1 'polypeptide(L)'
;MSSNLPKNKRQTTLLIGESSATIAALCAILGDISNPANARHIIRVATSTTPSTNFLESKANNGRAVVTPRKWRCEEQIISSLPLVPNSWMIHCGAPDSVFDYSIDGNNDTHNSNNNNNNTNRNYNELERAISGRNTPDDGGIVDLILLCCPPSSHLSLLQRIARALYKLNEHGDLGCSSTTTAAAAPPILIGTLYAAGGFDWMCRIAFTSMKPPSFGAWKRPLALFGLSSNPFICHASSSKEVGKVMLYGRCSKNLCAALCPATPQNRMWAKMILDRVLLTHENHYSSNDDGHGGIQFVGLSSAFDYGGDGSAEWALTSYTFISKPMGDYADPYSTLAFLSCTFNATTQLLHPAILATLFHDPANPEKSDLSGIIPWNYPHAHKTPYPKLYVDGTSNPEFGPLIMALAAEIYVLMDACDALLSPAGMCTISSTHGGGSGGSKSSWGKYMLEQLTKNHPRDLGVRSGVTEAIVQREHALLFSGGGGGGGANSNDDGTFHTFLDEKKKGGDDMLEQQQPRTRFHYPNILQRFLCHALRHDARLAHTLAPAEPVVVVVVDDDNKNEKKKKIRYIQPKTNSSIFSDAIPNGLCIYLGLGEMLGMTLERDMPQTLAIVRKIQRWMGKEYVLPSFHHDNLKPNQSTGGKKKEGKRIWMIKQVVKGARDIKETTAPQAFDIYTLNELKDFLDMNPFAENKQTCVERNLRQCQLVSRL
;
A
#
# COMPACT_ATOMS: atom_id res chain seq x y z
N MET A 1 -21.84 8.26 22.39
CA MET A 1 -20.51 8.90 22.20
C MET A 1 -20.48 9.95 21.07
N SER A 2 -21.60 10.42 20.51
CA SER A 2 -21.61 11.32 19.33
C SER A 2 -21.48 12.84 19.63
N SER A 3 -21.17 13.27 20.85
CA SER A 3 -21.30 14.69 21.26
C SER A 3 -20.02 15.40 21.73
N ASN A 4 -18.82 14.84 21.51
CA ASN A 4 -17.58 15.43 22.05
C ASN A 4 -16.85 16.40 21.10
N LEU A 5 -17.32 16.60 19.87
CA LEU A 5 -16.90 17.80 19.12
C LEU A 5 -17.62 19.00 19.74
N PRO A 6 -16.90 20.07 20.16
CA PRO A 6 -17.55 21.28 20.66
C PRO A 6 -18.62 21.71 19.66
N LYS A 7 -19.85 21.95 20.14
CA LYS A 7 -21.09 22.07 19.35
C LYS A 7 -21.05 23.07 18.16
N ASN A 8 -19.96 23.84 18.01
CA ASN A 8 -19.76 24.86 16.99
C ASN A 8 -18.55 24.63 16.04
N LYS A 9 -17.69 23.61 16.25
CA LYS A 9 -16.52 23.41 15.38
C LYS A 9 -16.88 22.56 14.15
N ARG A 10 -16.61 23.09 12.95
CA ARG A 10 -16.67 22.34 11.69
C ARG A 10 -15.42 21.47 11.53
N GLN A 11 -15.58 20.28 10.92
CA GLN A 11 -14.45 19.43 10.56
C GLN A 11 -14.02 19.77 9.14
N THR A 12 -12.73 20.04 8.96
CA THR A 12 -12.19 20.39 7.63
C THR A 12 -11.33 19.25 7.09
N THR A 13 -11.68 18.74 5.90
CA THR A 13 -10.97 17.66 5.21
C THR A 13 -10.42 18.17 3.88
N LEU A 14 -9.11 18.02 3.70
CA LEU A 14 -8.41 18.30 2.46
C LEU A 14 -8.17 16.99 1.70
N LEU A 15 -8.78 16.85 0.54
CA LEU A 15 -8.59 15.73 -0.39
C LEU A 15 -7.49 16.12 -1.39
N ILE A 16 -6.42 15.34 -1.46
CA ILE A 16 -5.29 15.58 -2.37
C ILE A 16 -5.18 14.42 -3.36
N GLY A 17 -5.18 14.75 -4.65
CA GLY A 17 -4.92 13.78 -5.70
C GLY A 17 -5.38 14.29 -7.06
N GLU A 18 -5.08 13.50 -8.10
CA GLU A 18 -5.66 13.71 -9.41
C GLU A 18 -7.13 13.28 -9.42
N SER A 19 -7.88 13.64 -10.48
CA SER A 19 -9.31 13.36 -10.64
C SER A 19 -9.65 11.87 -10.61
N SER A 20 -9.67 11.29 -9.41
CA SER A 20 -10.00 9.89 -9.16
C SER A 20 -11.49 9.76 -8.84
N ALA A 21 -12.04 8.59 -9.19
CA ALA A 21 -13.40 8.23 -8.83
C ALA A 21 -13.64 8.33 -7.31
N THR A 22 -12.60 8.10 -6.50
CA THR A 22 -12.67 8.17 -5.05
C THR A 22 -12.85 9.61 -4.55
N ILE A 23 -12.09 10.58 -5.07
CA ILE A 23 -12.30 12.00 -4.71
C ILE A 23 -13.71 12.44 -5.14
N ALA A 24 -14.13 12.07 -6.34
CA ALA A 24 -15.46 12.38 -6.85
C ALA A 24 -16.58 11.81 -5.95
N ALA A 25 -16.46 10.54 -5.52
CA ALA A 25 -17.40 9.90 -4.62
C ALA A 25 -17.44 10.59 -3.25
N LEU A 26 -16.28 10.91 -2.67
CA LEU A 26 -16.20 11.65 -1.41
C LEU A 26 -16.81 13.04 -1.52
N CYS A 27 -16.54 13.78 -2.59
CA CYS A 27 -17.14 15.09 -2.83
C CYS A 27 -18.67 15.01 -2.97
N ALA A 28 -19.17 14.00 -3.69
CA ALA A 28 -20.60 13.80 -3.87
C ALA A 28 -21.31 13.43 -2.57
N ILE A 29 -20.68 12.57 -1.75
CA ILE A 29 -21.28 12.00 -0.53
C ILE A 29 -21.15 12.98 0.63
N LEU A 30 -19.93 13.43 0.94
CA LEU A 30 -19.69 14.32 2.09
C LEU A 30 -20.14 15.75 1.79
N GLY A 31 -20.14 16.17 0.52
CA GLY A 31 -20.63 17.49 0.12
C GLY A 31 -22.15 17.54 -0.03
N ASP A 32 -22.86 16.44 0.20
CA ASP A 32 -24.31 16.41 0.15
C ASP A 32 -24.89 17.04 1.41
N ILE A 33 -25.13 18.35 1.33
CA ILE A 33 -25.73 19.15 2.41
C ILE A 33 -27.18 18.77 2.73
N SER A 34 -27.83 17.95 1.89
CA SER A 34 -29.15 17.42 2.23
C SER A 34 -29.09 16.39 3.34
N ASN A 35 -27.93 15.77 3.56
CA ASN A 35 -27.67 14.94 4.73
C ASN A 35 -27.22 15.82 5.92
N PRO A 36 -27.99 15.92 7.01
CA PRO A 36 -27.64 16.74 8.17
C PRO A 36 -26.31 16.34 8.85
N ALA A 37 -25.85 15.09 8.68
CA ALA A 37 -24.56 14.64 9.19
C ALA A 37 -23.38 15.38 8.54
N ASN A 38 -23.57 15.84 7.31
CA ASN A 38 -22.57 16.52 6.49
C ASN A 38 -22.56 18.03 6.66
N ALA A 39 -23.62 18.64 7.19
CA ALA A 39 -23.78 20.11 7.28
C ALA A 39 -22.70 20.86 8.08
N ARG A 40 -21.77 20.15 8.74
CA ARG A 40 -20.63 20.70 9.49
C ARG A 40 -19.29 20.14 9.02
N HIS A 41 -19.22 19.73 7.76
CA HIS A 41 -18.03 19.20 7.11
C HIS A 41 -17.65 20.17 6.00
N ILE A 42 -16.41 20.66 6.04
CA ILE A 42 -15.82 21.45 4.96
C ILE A 42 -14.87 20.56 4.16
N ILE A 43 -15.06 20.54 2.85
CA ILE A 43 -14.31 19.72 1.91
C ILE A 43 -13.49 20.63 1.01
N ARG A 44 -12.18 20.51 1.12
CA ARG A 44 -11.24 21.16 0.23
C ARG A 44 -10.66 20.11 -0.71
N VAL A 45 -10.50 20.45 -1.99
CA VAL A 45 -9.83 19.59 -2.97
C VAL A 45 -8.58 20.28 -3.47
N ALA A 46 -7.44 19.61 -3.44
CA ALA A 46 -6.21 20.09 -4.04
C ALA A 46 -5.79 19.14 -5.17
N THR A 47 -5.55 19.67 -6.37
CA THR A 47 -5.16 18.92 -7.59
C THR A 47 -3.97 19.57 -8.30
N SER A 48 -3.17 18.78 -9.02
CA SER A 48 -2.00 19.24 -9.81
C SER A 48 -2.32 19.52 -11.29
N THR A 49 -3.56 19.34 -11.71
CA THR A 49 -3.94 19.55 -13.11
C THR A 49 -4.43 20.98 -13.32
N THR A 50 -3.62 21.80 -14.01
CA THR A 50 -3.94 23.17 -14.42
C THR A 50 -5.11 23.22 -15.40
N PRO A 51 -6.13 24.06 -15.15
CA PRO A 51 -6.82 24.21 -13.89
C PRO A 51 -8.04 23.28 -13.91
N SER A 52 -8.19 22.39 -12.92
CA SER A 52 -9.50 22.16 -12.29
C SER A 52 -10.72 21.78 -13.16
N THR A 53 -10.61 21.46 -14.45
CA THR A 53 -11.77 21.32 -15.35
C THR A 53 -12.75 20.26 -14.87
N ASN A 54 -12.22 19.28 -14.14
CA ASN A 54 -13.00 18.23 -13.53
C ASN A 54 -13.70 18.66 -12.23
N PHE A 55 -13.12 19.60 -11.45
CA PHE A 55 -13.64 20.01 -10.13
C PHE A 55 -14.21 21.44 -10.08
N LEU A 56 -14.02 22.24 -11.12
CA LEU A 56 -14.58 23.57 -11.27
C LEU A 56 -15.45 23.61 -12.54
N GLU A 57 -16.51 24.39 -12.47
CA GLU A 57 -17.37 24.75 -13.59
C GLU A 57 -17.26 26.25 -13.83
N SER A 58 -17.03 26.63 -15.09
CA SER A 58 -17.12 28.04 -15.51
C SER A 58 -18.54 28.30 -16.00
N LYS A 59 -19.27 29.16 -15.30
CA LYS A 59 -20.57 29.67 -15.75
C LYS A 59 -20.41 31.12 -16.17
N ALA A 60 -20.85 31.44 -17.39
CA ALA A 60 -20.92 32.83 -17.83
C ALA A 60 -22.07 33.51 -17.09
N ASN A 61 -21.74 34.49 -16.25
CA ASN A 61 -22.72 35.33 -15.58
C ASN A 61 -22.45 36.78 -15.97
N ASN A 62 -23.37 37.40 -16.71
CA ASN A 62 -23.23 38.77 -17.23
C ASN A 62 -21.90 39.04 -17.98
N GLY A 63 -21.45 38.09 -18.80
CA GLY A 63 -20.23 38.23 -19.61
C GLY A 63 -18.91 38.03 -18.85
N ARG A 64 -18.94 37.76 -17.53
CA ARG A 64 -17.77 37.31 -16.75
C ARG A 64 -17.89 35.82 -16.45
N ALA A 65 -16.80 35.09 -16.67
CA ALA A 65 -16.69 33.70 -16.27
C ALA A 65 -16.56 33.63 -14.74
N VAL A 66 -17.59 33.14 -14.06
CA VAL A 66 -17.52 32.82 -12.63
C VAL A 66 -17.16 31.35 -12.53
N VAL A 67 -16.03 31.06 -11.88
CA VAL A 67 -15.54 29.71 -11.65
C VAL A 67 -16.04 29.25 -10.28
N THR A 68 -16.85 28.19 -10.26
CA THR A 68 -17.41 27.63 -9.03
C THR A 68 -17.08 26.15 -8.89
N PRO A 69 -16.98 25.61 -7.66
CA PRO A 69 -16.89 24.17 -7.46
C PRO A 69 -17.96 23.38 -8.21
N ARG A 70 -17.55 22.30 -8.88
CA ARG A 70 -18.42 21.40 -9.63
C ARG A 70 -19.23 20.54 -8.66
N LYS A 71 -20.52 20.39 -8.96
CA LYS A 71 -21.39 19.44 -8.29
C LYS A 71 -21.18 18.03 -8.85
N TRP A 72 -20.91 17.09 -7.97
CA TRP A 72 -20.75 15.67 -8.26
C TRP A 72 -22.00 14.89 -7.91
N ARG A 73 -22.38 13.98 -8.81
CA ARG A 73 -23.46 13.02 -8.62
C ARG A 73 -22.86 11.62 -8.46
N CYS A 74 -23.09 11.01 -7.31
CA CYS A 74 -22.70 9.63 -7.04
C CYS A 74 -23.93 8.73 -7.04
N GLU A 75 -23.95 7.75 -7.95
CA GLU A 75 -24.97 6.70 -7.96
C GLU A 75 -24.40 5.48 -7.22
N GLU A 76 -24.89 5.28 -6.01
CA GLU A 76 -24.49 4.20 -5.13
C GLU A 76 -25.41 3.00 -5.28
N GLN A 77 -24.84 1.86 -5.64
CA GLN A 77 -25.55 0.58 -5.70
C GLN A 77 -25.71 0.01 -4.28
N ILE A 78 -26.94 -0.11 -3.81
CA ILE A 78 -27.26 -0.81 -2.58
C ILE A 78 -27.38 -2.29 -2.95
N ILE A 79 -26.36 -3.06 -2.58
CA ILE A 79 -26.36 -4.50 -2.79
C ILE A 79 -27.18 -5.14 -1.68
N SER A 80 -28.35 -5.68 -2.02
CA SER A 80 -29.14 -6.48 -1.10
C SER A 80 -28.42 -7.78 -0.79
N SER A 81 -28.38 -8.18 0.48
CA SER A 81 -27.91 -9.52 0.89
C SER A 81 -28.81 -10.65 0.38
N LEU A 82 -30.02 -10.31 -0.08
CA LEU A 82 -30.98 -11.25 -0.63
C LEU A 82 -30.94 -11.23 -2.16
N PRO A 83 -30.71 -12.38 -2.83
CA PRO A 83 -30.58 -12.48 -4.29
C PRO A 83 -31.87 -12.19 -5.09
N LEU A 84 -33.00 -11.96 -4.39
CA LEU A 84 -34.33 -11.73 -4.99
C LEU A 84 -34.80 -10.28 -4.90
N VAL A 85 -34.06 -9.40 -4.21
CA VAL A 85 -34.41 -7.98 -4.12
C VAL A 85 -33.66 -7.25 -5.24
N PRO A 86 -34.33 -6.43 -6.07
CA PRO A 86 -33.65 -5.61 -7.07
C PRO A 86 -32.66 -4.69 -6.36
N ASN A 87 -31.44 -4.60 -6.89
CA ASN A 87 -30.48 -3.60 -6.41
C ASN A 87 -31.12 -2.22 -6.51
N SER A 88 -31.27 -1.53 -5.39
CA SER A 88 -31.70 -0.14 -5.36
C SER A 88 -30.49 0.78 -5.50
N TRP A 89 -30.73 1.98 -6.02
CA TRP A 89 -29.68 2.98 -6.22
C TRP A 89 -29.96 4.18 -5.32
N MET A 90 -28.98 4.58 -4.52
CA MET A 90 -28.99 5.84 -3.78
C MET A 90 -28.22 6.89 -4.60
N ILE A 91 -28.71 8.12 -4.62
CA ILE A 91 -28.06 9.20 -5.36
C ILE A 91 -27.60 10.25 -4.34
N HIS A 92 -26.29 10.49 -4.30
CA HIS A 92 -25.68 11.59 -3.53
C HIS A 92 -25.31 12.73 -4.48
N CYS A 93 -25.51 13.96 -4.03
CA CYS A 93 -25.37 15.14 -4.88
C CYS A 93 -24.68 16.30 -4.12
N GLY A 94 -23.35 16.28 -4.09
CA GLY A 94 -22.52 17.20 -3.31
C GLY A 94 -21.46 17.93 -4.15
N ALA A 95 -20.80 18.93 -3.57
CA ALA A 95 -19.68 19.64 -4.18
C ALA A 95 -18.59 19.89 -3.11
N PRO A 96 -17.31 20.03 -3.49
CA PRO A 96 -16.32 20.56 -2.56
C PRO A 96 -16.60 22.05 -2.29
N ASP A 97 -16.25 22.52 -1.10
CA ASP A 97 -16.39 23.93 -0.71
C ASP A 97 -15.34 24.81 -1.40
N SER A 98 -14.15 24.27 -1.63
CA SER A 98 -13.04 24.98 -2.28
C SER A 98 -12.10 24.05 -3.03
N VAL A 99 -11.49 24.56 -4.11
CA VAL A 99 -10.57 23.82 -4.99
C VAL A 99 -9.28 24.62 -5.15
N PHE A 100 -8.15 23.95 -4.98
CA PHE A 100 -6.80 24.51 -4.99
C PHE A 100 -5.95 23.82 -6.05
N ASP A 101 -5.10 24.59 -6.74
CA ASP A 101 -4.15 24.07 -7.72
C ASP A 101 -2.74 24.10 -7.14
N TYR A 102 -2.24 22.94 -6.71
CA TYR A 102 -0.90 22.84 -6.11
C TYR A 102 0.21 22.60 -7.13
N SER A 103 -0.09 22.58 -8.44
CA SER A 103 0.94 22.43 -9.47
C SER A 103 1.82 23.67 -9.62
N ILE A 104 1.27 24.83 -9.28
CA ILE A 104 1.93 26.13 -9.28
C ILE A 104 2.78 26.22 -8.02
N ASP A 105 3.84 25.42 -7.94
CA ASP A 105 4.87 25.60 -6.91
C ASP A 105 5.50 26.97 -7.16
N GLY A 106 5.26 27.92 -6.25
CA GLY A 106 5.74 29.31 -6.30
C GLY A 106 7.25 29.47 -6.15
N ASN A 107 8.06 28.57 -6.70
CA ASN A 107 9.52 28.70 -6.75
C ASN A 107 9.97 29.80 -7.73
N ASN A 108 9.05 30.40 -8.49
CA ASN A 108 9.31 31.66 -9.17
C ASN A 108 9.11 32.82 -8.18
N ASP A 109 10.12 33.08 -7.36
CA ASP A 109 10.33 34.36 -6.65
C ASP A 109 10.52 35.57 -7.60
N THR A 110 10.18 35.41 -8.88
CA THR A 110 10.30 36.42 -9.92
C THR A 110 8.93 36.95 -10.31
N HIS A 111 8.24 37.64 -9.40
CA HIS A 111 7.51 38.85 -9.77
C HIS A 111 6.98 39.65 -8.57
N ASN A 112 7.46 40.90 -8.52
CA ASN A 112 6.79 42.08 -7.97
C ASN A 112 6.84 42.33 -6.45
N SER A 113 8.07 42.41 -5.92
CA SER A 113 8.38 43.07 -4.65
C SER A 113 8.37 44.61 -4.78
N ASN A 114 7.24 45.19 -5.20
CA ASN A 114 7.09 46.65 -5.28
C ASN A 114 5.75 47.13 -4.67
N ASN A 115 5.32 46.51 -3.57
CA ASN A 115 4.22 47.04 -2.77
C ASN A 115 4.60 47.06 -1.28
N ASN A 116 5.22 48.17 -0.87
CA ASN A 116 5.51 48.56 0.52
C ASN A 116 4.21 48.89 1.26
N ASN A 117 3.36 47.89 1.51
CA ASN A 117 2.29 48.02 2.49
C ASN A 117 2.59 47.10 3.68
N ASN A 118 2.87 47.71 4.83
CA ASN A 118 3.21 47.11 6.12
C ASN A 118 2.07 46.29 6.77
N ASN A 119 1.22 45.62 5.99
CA ASN A 119 0.23 44.68 6.50
C ASN A 119 0.58 43.27 6.03
N THR A 120 1.08 42.46 6.97
CA THR A 120 0.85 41.01 7.27
C THR A 120 0.29 40.03 6.22
N ASN A 121 0.15 40.37 4.95
CA ASN A 121 -0.29 39.46 3.88
C ASN A 121 0.91 38.61 3.46
N ARG A 122 1.19 37.60 4.27
CA ARG A 122 2.12 36.53 3.92
C ARG A 122 1.62 35.87 2.63
N ASN A 123 2.50 35.75 1.64
CA ASN A 123 2.20 35.04 0.41
C ASN A 123 2.22 33.53 0.68
N TYR A 124 1.04 32.94 0.84
CA TYR A 124 0.85 31.50 0.92
C TYR A 124 0.63 30.92 -0.48
N ASN A 125 1.27 29.79 -0.80
CA ASN A 125 0.90 29.03 -2.01
C ASN A 125 -0.46 28.33 -1.83
N GLU A 126 -1.02 27.78 -2.91
CA GLU A 126 -2.35 27.15 -2.90
C GLU A 126 -2.46 26.00 -1.87
N LEU A 127 -1.42 25.18 -1.71
CA LEU A 127 -1.43 24.09 -0.74
C LEU A 127 -1.38 24.61 0.71
N GLU A 128 -0.58 25.64 0.98
CA GLU A 128 -0.49 26.31 2.28
C GLU A 128 -1.82 26.98 2.65
N ARG A 129 -2.50 27.61 1.68
CA ARG A 129 -3.86 28.16 1.85
C ARG A 129 -4.85 27.04 2.19
N ALA A 130 -4.82 25.95 1.43
CA ALA A 130 -5.70 24.80 1.62
C ALA A 130 -5.54 24.16 3.01
N ILE A 131 -4.32 24.09 3.54
CA ILE A 131 -4.03 23.52 4.86
C ILE A 131 -4.40 24.51 5.98
N SER A 132 -3.94 25.76 5.88
CA SER A 132 -4.11 26.75 6.96
C SER A 132 -5.51 27.36 7.06
N GLY A 133 -6.28 27.35 5.97
CA GLY A 133 -7.54 28.11 5.88
C GLY A 133 -7.34 29.62 5.79
N ARG A 134 -6.11 30.09 5.59
CA ARG A 134 -5.83 31.51 5.36
C ARG A 134 -6.18 31.86 3.93
N ASN A 135 -6.91 32.96 3.75
CA ASN A 135 -7.34 33.46 2.44
C ASN A 135 -8.08 32.40 1.61
N THR A 136 -8.84 31.50 2.25
CA THR A 136 -9.69 30.52 1.56
C THR A 136 -11.09 31.10 1.29
N PRO A 137 -11.80 30.64 0.25
CA PRO A 137 -13.18 31.06 -0.01
C PRO A 137 -14.19 30.43 0.96
N ASP A 138 -13.78 29.39 1.69
CA ASP A 138 -14.57 28.71 2.74
C ASP A 138 -14.19 29.18 4.16
N ASP A 139 -15.03 28.83 5.14
CA ASP A 139 -14.89 29.18 6.56
C ASP A 139 -14.39 28.03 7.45
N GLY A 140 -13.78 26.99 6.85
CA GLY A 140 -13.37 25.77 7.57
C GLY A 140 -12.17 25.92 8.50
N GLY A 141 -11.44 27.04 8.42
CA GLY A 141 -10.22 27.24 9.20
C GLY A 141 -9.12 26.24 8.87
N ILE A 142 -8.30 25.86 9.85
CA ILE A 142 -7.18 24.92 9.66
C ILE A 142 -7.73 23.51 9.45
N VAL A 143 -7.11 22.77 8.53
CA VAL A 143 -7.45 21.37 8.25
C VAL A 143 -7.34 20.48 9.50
N ASP A 144 -8.27 19.53 9.63
CA ASP A 144 -8.20 18.44 10.63
C ASP A 144 -7.73 17.12 10.02
N LEU A 145 -8.00 16.91 8.72
CA LEU A 145 -7.62 15.72 7.96
C LEU A 145 -7.08 16.05 6.56
N ILE A 146 -5.89 15.59 6.22
CA ILE A 146 -5.31 15.56 4.88
C ILE A 146 -5.38 14.12 4.37
N LEU A 147 -6.14 13.89 3.31
CA LEU A 147 -6.37 12.57 2.74
C LEU A 147 -5.81 12.48 1.32
N LEU A 148 -4.83 11.61 1.12
CA LEU A 148 -4.26 11.29 -0.19
C LEU A 148 -5.16 10.27 -0.89
N CYS A 149 -5.76 10.68 -2.00
CA CYS A 149 -6.67 9.89 -2.82
C CYS A 149 -6.07 9.64 -4.22
N CYS A 150 -4.78 9.30 -4.25
CA CYS A 150 -3.98 9.08 -5.45
C CYS A 150 -3.25 7.72 -5.38
N PRO A 151 -2.74 7.21 -6.53
CA PRO A 151 -1.93 5.99 -6.55
C PRO A 151 -0.68 6.09 -5.67
N PRO A 152 -0.18 4.97 -5.11
CA PRO A 152 1.04 4.95 -4.29
C PRO A 152 2.26 5.58 -4.96
N SER A 153 2.38 5.43 -6.29
CA SER A 153 3.45 6.03 -7.10
C SER A 153 3.54 7.56 -6.99
N SER A 154 2.46 8.26 -6.61
CA SER A 154 2.45 9.71 -6.41
C SER A 154 2.65 10.14 -4.95
N HIS A 155 2.62 9.21 -3.99
CA HIS A 155 2.57 9.55 -2.56
C HIS A 155 3.81 10.28 -2.09
N LEU A 156 5.02 9.80 -2.43
CA LEU A 156 6.27 10.40 -1.94
C LEU A 156 6.41 11.88 -2.32
N SER A 157 6.23 12.21 -3.61
CA SER A 157 6.32 13.59 -4.09
C SER A 157 5.27 14.51 -3.44
N LEU A 158 4.06 13.99 -3.20
CA LEU A 158 3.00 14.75 -2.54
C LEU A 158 3.28 14.94 -1.05
N LEU A 159 3.74 13.90 -0.38
CA LEU A 159 4.14 13.96 1.03
C LEU A 159 5.28 14.96 1.25
N GLN A 160 6.25 15.06 0.32
CA GLN A 160 7.29 16.09 0.38
C GLN A 160 6.73 17.51 0.24
N ARG A 161 5.77 17.74 -0.65
CA ARG A 161 5.08 19.04 -0.77
C ARG A 161 4.27 19.38 0.50
N ILE A 162 3.55 18.40 1.03
CA ILE A 162 2.78 18.54 2.28
C ILE A 162 3.73 18.84 3.45
N ALA A 163 4.84 18.11 3.57
CA ALA A 163 5.84 18.34 4.61
C ALA A 163 6.42 19.75 4.54
N ARG A 164 6.82 20.22 3.35
CA ARG A 164 7.31 21.60 3.15
C ARG A 164 6.27 22.64 3.58
N ALA A 165 5.02 22.48 3.15
CA ALA A 165 3.94 23.38 3.52
C ALA A 165 3.70 23.39 5.03
N LEU A 166 3.64 22.22 5.68
CA LEU A 166 3.43 22.12 7.12
C LEU A 166 4.58 22.73 7.93
N TYR A 167 5.84 22.50 7.54
CA TYR A 167 6.99 23.13 8.22
C TYR A 167 6.93 24.65 8.16
N LYS A 168 6.65 25.23 6.99
CA LYS A 168 6.51 26.68 6.82
C LYS A 168 5.33 27.24 7.63
N LEU A 169 4.18 26.58 7.59
CA LEU A 169 3.01 26.97 8.39
C LEU A 169 3.27 26.85 9.90
N ASN A 170 4.05 25.86 10.33
CA ASN A 170 4.46 25.69 11.72
C ASN A 170 5.36 26.83 12.18
N GLU A 171 6.39 27.17 11.42
CA GLU A 171 7.26 28.32 11.67
C GLU A 171 6.43 29.60 11.84
N HIS A 172 5.49 29.81 10.93
CA HIS A 172 4.58 30.96 10.93
C HIS A 172 3.52 30.97 12.04
N GLY A 173 3.28 29.84 12.72
CA GLY A 173 2.26 29.72 13.76
C GLY A 173 0.83 29.54 13.23
N ASP A 174 0.68 29.21 11.95
CA ASP A 174 -0.62 29.13 11.27
C ASP A 174 -1.24 27.73 11.29
N LEU A 175 -0.61 26.76 11.97
CA LEU A 175 -1.23 25.46 12.25
C LEU A 175 -2.14 25.47 13.49
N GLY A 176 -2.28 26.62 14.14
CA GLY A 176 -2.97 26.77 15.42
C GLY A 176 -2.03 26.45 16.58
N CYS A 177 -2.09 27.24 17.65
CA CYS A 177 -1.18 27.12 18.79
C CYS A 177 -1.87 26.42 19.97
N SER A 178 -1.17 25.51 20.64
CA SER A 178 -1.45 25.10 22.02
C SER A 178 -1.01 26.22 22.99
N SER A 179 -1.61 27.40 22.91
CA SER A 179 -1.21 28.55 23.74
C SER A 179 -1.87 28.59 25.13
N THR A 180 -2.60 27.55 25.53
CA THR A 180 -3.17 27.46 26.88
C THR A 180 -2.28 26.61 27.76
N THR A 181 -1.82 27.20 28.86
CA THR A 181 -1.18 26.56 30.02
C THR A 181 -2.04 25.47 30.68
N THR A 182 -3.28 25.28 30.23
CA THR A 182 -4.11 24.13 30.53
C THR A 182 -4.04 23.12 29.37
N ALA A 183 -3.56 21.92 29.70
CA ALA A 183 -3.21 20.81 28.81
C ALA A 183 -4.38 20.15 28.05
N ALA A 184 -5.29 20.92 27.45
CA ALA A 184 -6.15 20.40 26.39
C ALA A 184 -5.39 20.53 25.06
N ALA A 185 -4.42 19.64 24.83
CA ALA A 185 -3.60 19.62 23.61
C ALA A 185 -4.51 19.68 22.37
N ALA A 186 -4.24 20.63 21.46
CA ALA A 186 -4.99 20.77 20.21
C ALA A 186 -5.03 19.42 19.47
N PRO A 187 -6.18 19.04 18.87
CA PRO A 187 -6.30 17.76 18.19
C PRO A 187 -5.28 17.67 17.05
N PRO A 188 -4.66 16.49 16.83
CA PRO A 188 -3.66 16.34 15.80
C PRO A 188 -4.24 16.63 14.41
N ILE A 189 -3.42 17.12 13.49
CA ILE A 189 -3.76 17.06 12.06
C ILE A 189 -3.49 15.65 11.60
N LEU A 190 -4.52 14.97 11.09
CA LEU A 190 -4.38 13.63 10.53
C LEU A 190 -3.91 13.72 9.09
N ILE A 191 -2.92 12.90 8.72
CA ILE A 191 -2.42 12.75 7.36
C ILE A 191 -2.56 11.28 7.02
N GLY A 192 -3.10 10.93 5.86
CA GLY A 192 -3.20 9.51 5.53
C GLY A 192 -3.76 9.22 4.15
N THR A 193 -3.95 7.94 3.89
CA THR A 193 -4.48 7.42 2.63
C THR A 193 -5.59 6.40 2.91
N LEU A 194 -6.55 6.31 1.99
CA LEU A 194 -7.60 5.30 2.01
C LEU A 194 -7.11 3.91 1.66
N TYR A 195 -5.87 3.77 1.21
CA TYR A 195 -5.23 2.49 0.98
C TYR A 195 -3.74 2.64 1.18
N ALA A 196 -3.23 2.15 2.31
CA ALA A 196 -1.84 2.33 2.74
C ALA A 196 -0.91 1.19 2.28
N ALA A 197 -1.29 0.51 1.21
CA ALA A 197 -0.42 -0.49 0.60
C ALA A 197 0.83 0.17 0.01
N GLY A 198 1.90 -0.62 -0.09
CA GLY A 198 3.12 -0.23 -0.79
C GLY A 198 4.02 0.76 -0.07
N GLY A 199 4.11 0.69 1.26
CA GLY A 199 5.11 1.45 2.02
C GLY A 199 4.76 2.92 2.25
N PHE A 200 3.46 3.26 2.36
CA PHE A 200 3.01 4.63 2.61
C PHE A 200 3.68 5.30 3.82
N ASP A 201 3.81 4.57 4.93
CA ASP A 201 4.50 5.05 6.14
C ASP A 201 5.99 5.34 5.90
N TRP A 202 6.66 4.52 5.10
CA TRP A 202 8.06 4.72 4.75
C TRP A 202 8.24 5.99 3.92
N MET A 203 7.36 6.20 2.94
CA MET A 203 7.37 7.43 2.15
C MET A 203 7.11 8.66 3.02
N CYS A 204 6.22 8.57 4.01
CA CYS A 204 5.94 9.67 4.94
C CYS A 204 7.17 10.01 5.79
N ARG A 205 7.77 9.00 6.42
CA ARG A 205 9.02 9.10 7.17
C ARG A 205 10.12 9.81 6.39
N ILE A 206 10.33 9.38 5.15
CA ILE A 206 11.34 9.95 4.25
C ILE A 206 10.99 11.39 3.88
N ALA A 207 9.75 11.65 3.48
CA ALA A 207 9.32 12.98 3.09
C ALA A 207 9.48 13.99 4.23
N PHE A 208 9.01 13.67 5.43
CA PHE A 208 9.11 14.57 6.57
C PHE A 208 10.54 14.74 7.08
N THR A 209 11.37 13.71 7.00
CA THR A 209 12.79 13.78 7.40
C THR A 209 13.62 14.60 6.42
N SER A 210 13.44 14.35 5.12
CA SER A 210 14.18 15.04 4.04
C SER A 210 13.81 16.52 3.94
N MET A 211 12.54 16.86 4.19
CA MET A 211 12.05 18.24 4.11
C MET A 211 12.20 19.03 5.43
N LYS A 212 12.66 18.39 6.51
CA LYS A 212 12.81 19.02 7.84
C LYS A 212 13.85 20.14 7.83
N PRO A 213 13.48 21.41 8.09
CA PRO A 213 14.44 22.50 8.19
C PRO A 213 15.45 22.26 9.33
N PRO A 214 16.73 22.63 9.19
CA PRO A 214 17.71 22.52 10.28
C PRO A 214 17.32 23.31 11.54
N SER A 215 16.53 24.37 11.39
CA SER A 215 16.02 25.23 12.48
C SER A 215 14.75 24.70 13.16
N PHE A 216 14.19 23.58 12.68
CA PHE A 216 12.94 23.06 13.22
C PHE A 216 13.15 22.50 14.63
N GLY A 217 12.45 23.08 15.61
CA GLY A 217 12.42 22.59 16.99
C GLY A 217 11.32 21.56 17.23
N ALA A 218 10.07 22.01 17.15
CA ALA A 218 8.89 21.24 17.57
C ALA A 218 7.65 21.63 16.75
N TRP A 219 6.67 20.73 16.71
CA TRP A 219 5.38 21.00 16.09
C TRP A 219 4.48 21.77 17.07
N LYS A 220 4.01 22.96 16.68
CA LYS A 220 3.08 23.77 17.47
C LYS A 220 1.69 23.13 17.58
N ARG A 221 1.34 22.29 16.62
CA ARG A 221 0.16 21.42 16.62
C ARG A 221 0.60 19.99 16.29
N PRO A 222 0.21 18.98 17.08
CA PRO A 222 0.59 17.59 16.81
C PRO A 222 0.14 17.12 15.42
N LEU A 223 0.90 16.19 14.85
CA LEU A 223 0.56 15.48 13.61
C LEU A 223 0.39 14.00 13.89
N ALA A 224 -0.49 13.33 13.13
CA ALA A 224 -0.60 11.87 13.17
C ALA A 224 -0.85 11.30 11.77
N LEU A 225 -0.23 10.17 11.49
CA LEU A 225 -0.29 9.45 10.23
C LEU A 225 -1.29 8.31 10.38
N PHE A 226 -2.16 8.08 9.41
CA PHE A 226 -2.98 6.88 9.36
C PHE A 226 -2.96 6.24 7.98
N GLY A 227 -3.32 4.96 7.94
CA GLY A 227 -3.42 4.23 6.69
C GLY A 227 -4.45 3.12 6.79
N LEU A 228 -5.41 3.08 5.87
CA LEU A 228 -6.37 1.98 5.84
C LEU A 228 -5.76 0.75 5.16
N SER A 229 -6.06 -0.44 5.69
CA SER A 229 -5.62 -1.71 5.12
C SER A 229 -6.34 -2.07 3.81
N SER A 230 -7.52 -1.49 3.57
CA SER A 230 -8.32 -1.71 2.37
C SER A 230 -9.04 -0.43 1.96
N ASN A 231 -9.27 -0.28 0.65
CA ASN A 231 -10.03 0.84 0.15
C ASN A 231 -11.51 0.71 0.58
N PRO A 232 -12.08 1.69 1.30
CA PRO A 232 -13.45 1.64 1.78
C PRO A 232 -14.48 1.82 0.66
N PHE A 233 -14.08 2.31 -0.52
CA PHE A 233 -14.99 2.59 -1.63
C PHE A 233 -14.61 1.80 -2.87
N ILE A 234 -15.60 1.10 -3.44
CA ILE A 234 -15.47 0.49 -4.76
C ILE A 234 -16.20 1.40 -5.74
N CYS A 235 -15.47 2.36 -6.30
CA CYS A 235 -16.02 3.36 -7.20
C CYS A 235 -15.35 3.31 -8.57
N HIS A 236 -16.12 3.64 -9.61
CA HIS A 236 -15.64 3.80 -10.97
C HIS A 236 -16.16 5.14 -11.51
N ALA A 237 -15.27 5.92 -12.13
CA ALA A 237 -15.69 7.10 -12.86
C ALA A 237 -16.60 6.65 -14.00
N SER A 238 -17.76 7.28 -14.22
CA SER A 238 -18.69 6.78 -15.25
C SER A 238 -17.95 6.55 -16.58
N SER A 239 -18.18 5.42 -17.23
CA SER A 239 -17.57 5.11 -18.54
C SER A 239 -18.13 6.01 -19.66
N SER A 240 -19.26 6.68 -19.40
CA SER A 240 -19.68 7.86 -20.16
C SER A 240 -18.70 9.00 -19.85
N LYS A 241 -18.25 9.75 -20.86
CA LYS A 241 -17.37 10.93 -20.74
C LYS A 241 -17.98 12.09 -19.91
N GLU A 242 -18.98 11.82 -19.07
CA GLU A 242 -19.71 12.76 -18.24
C GLU A 242 -18.90 13.09 -16.99
N VAL A 243 -18.14 14.18 -17.09
CA VAL A 243 -17.53 14.84 -15.93
C VAL A 243 -18.62 15.18 -14.92
N GLY A 244 -18.36 14.93 -13.62
CA GLY A 244 -19.34 15.17 -12.55
C GLY A 244 -20.17 13.96 -12.15
N LYS A 245 -20.01 12.79 -12.80
CA LYS A 245 -20.72 11.56 -12.43
C LYS A 245 -19.77 10.43 -11.99
N VAL A 246 -20.10 9.79 -10.87
CA VAL A 246 -19.38 8.63 -10.34
C VAL A 246 -20.35 7.51 -9.97
N MET A 247 -19.95 6.27 -10.22
CA MET A 247 -20.67 5.08 -9.78
C MET A 247 -19.97 4.51 -8.55
N LEU A 248 -20.70 4.30 -7.47
CA LEU A 248 -20.23 3.62 -6.26
C LEU A 248 -20.89 2.25 -6.17
N TYR A 249 -20.15 1.19 -6.45
CA TYR A 249 -20.69 -0.18 -6.42
C TYR A 249 -20.86 -0.74 -5.01
N GLY A 250 -20.24 -0.10 -4.01
CA GLY A 250 -20.45 -0.43 -2.63
C GLY A 250 -19.41 0.19 -1.71
N ARG A 251 -19.76 0.22 -0.41
CA ARG A 251 -18.89 0.61 0.69
C ARG A 251 -18.43 -0.62 1.44
N CYS A 252 -17.12 -0.74 1.68
CA CYS A 252 -16.58 -1.69 2.64
C CYS A 252 -16.61 -1.02 4.02
N SER A 253 -17.77 -0.98 4.66
CA SER A 253 -17.94 -0.28 5.95
C SER A 253 -17.74 -1.17 7.17
N LYS A 254 -17.78 -2.50 7.00
CA LYS A 254 -17.57 -3.45 8.09
C LYS A 254 -16.09 -3.79 8.19
N ASN A 255 -15.54 -3.66 9.40
CA ASN A 255 -14.20 -4.11 9.78
C ASN A 255 -13.04 -3.42 9.05
N LEU A 256 -13.16 -2.11 8.79
CA LEU A 256 -12.04 -1.31 8.30
C LEU A 256 -10.96 -1.24 9.36
N CYS A 257 -9.76 -1.68 9.00
CA CYS A 257 -8.59 -1.61 9.85
C CYS A 257 -7.72 -0.43 9.43
N ALA A 258 -7.24 0.35 10.41
CA ALA A 258 -6.36 1.48 10.21
C ALA A 258 -5.05 1.27 10.99
N ALA A 259 -3.92 1.46 10.34
CA ALA A 259 -2.67 1.76 11.02
C ALA A 259 -2.67 3.24 11.43
N LEU A 260 -2.00 3.56 12.54
CA LEU A 260 -1.92 4.93 13.07
C LEU A 260 -0.54 5.15 13.69
N CYS A 261 0.12 6.27 13.43
CA CYS A 261 1.41 6.63 14.03
C CYS A 261 1.49 8.13 14.37
N PRO A 262 1.85 8.53 15.61
CA PRO A 262 2.01 7.66 16.78
C PRO A 262 0.63 7.19 17.27
N ALA A 263 0.50 5.91 17.63
CA ALA A 263 -0.79 5.33 18.02
C ALA A 263 -1.12 5.55 19.51
N THR A 264 -0.95 6.77 20.01
CA THR A 264 -1.34 7.12 21.39
C THR A 264 -2.86 6.96 21.56
N PRO A 265 -3.37 6.67 22.78
CA PRO A 265 -4.82 6.58 23.03
C PRO A 265 -5.58 7.83 22.58
N GLN A 266 -5.01 9.01 22.81
CA GLN A 266 -5.58 10.29 22.37
C GLN A 266 -5.66 10.38 20.84
N ASN A 267 -4.60 10.03 20.12
CA ASN A 267 -4.61 10.05 18.66
C ASN A 267 -5.59 9.02 18.09
N ARG A 268 -5.71 7.83 18.69
CA ARG A 268 -6.69 6.81 18.28
C ARG A 268 -8.12 7.31 18.44
N MET A 269 -8.43 7.97 19.57
CA MET A 269 -9.74 8.57 19.80
C MET A 269 -10.06 9.64 18.74
N TRP A 270 -9.13 10.57 18.50
CA TRP A 270 -9.31 11.62 17.48
C TRP A 270 -9.42 11.05 16.07
N ALA A 271 -8.53 10.12 15.71
CA ALA A 271 -8.56 9.43 14.43
C ALA A 271 -9.88 8.70 14.22
N LYS A 272 -10.36 7.98 15.24
CA LYS A 272 -11.66 7.30 15.18
C LYS A 272 -12.78 8.30 14.91
N MET A 273 -12.85 9.39 15.66
CA MET A 273 -13.89 10.42 15.50
C MET A 273 -13.89 11.03 14.10
N ILE A 274 -12.72 11.43 13.59
CA ILE A 274 -12.57 12.10 12.29
C ILE A 274 -12.87 11.13 11.15
N LEU A 275 -12.31 9.91 11.21
CA LEU A 275 -12.43 8.93 10.15
C LEU A 275 -13.80 8.25 10.12
N ASP A 276 -14.42 7.94 11.26
CA ASP A 276 -15.78 7.38 11.30
C ASP A 276 -16.79 8.32 10.61
N ARG A 277 -16.53 9.64 10.67
CA ARG A 277 -17.32 10.65 9.95
C ARG A 277 -17.05 10.65 8.45
N VAL A 278 -15.79 10.67 8.03
CA VAL A 278 -15.39 10.72 6.61
C VAL A 278 -15.77 9.43 5.87
N LEU A 279 -15.70 8.29 6.56
CA LEU A 279 -16.00 6.97 6.00
C LEU A 279 -17.45 6.55 6.22
N LEU A 280 -18.25 7.35 6.93
CA LEU A 280 -19.66 7.11 7.23
C LEU A 280 -19.91 5.70 7.80
N THR A 281 -19.05 5.27 8.73
CA THR A 281 -19.11 3.91 9.30
C THR A 281 -20.41 3.66 10.09
N HIS A 282 -20.98 4.72 10.67
CA HIS A 282 -22.21 4.66 11.49
C HIS A 282 -23.52 4.59 10.70
N GLU A 283 -23.56 4.99 9.43
CA GLU A 283 -24.82 5.08 8.65
C GLU A 283 -25.35 3.71 8.16
N ASN A 284 -24.62 2.62 8.40
CA ASN A 284 -25.07 1.27 8.04
C ASN A 284 -26.03 0.70 9.08
N HIS A 285 -27.19 1.34 9.24
CA HIS A 285 -28.24 1.02 10.22
C HIS A 285 -29.03 -0.28 9.95
N TYR A 286 -28.61 -1.15 9.04
CA TYR A 286 -29.41 -2.31 8.61
C TYR A 286 -29.27 -3.59 9.46
N SER A 287 -28.67 -3.54 10.66
CA SER A 287 -28.72 -4.65 11.61
C SER A 287 -28.80 -4.13 13.04
N SER A 288 -30.01 -4.02 13.57
CA SER A 288 -30.28 -3.63 14.96
C SER A 288 -30.00 -4.75 15.98
N ASN A 289 -29.55 -5.93 15.54
CA ASN A 289 -29.46 -7.13 16.37
C ASN A 289 -28.05 -7.73 16.47
N ASP A 290 -27.02 -7.09 15.90
CA ASP A 290 -25.63 -7.51 16.13
C ASP A 290 -25.02 -6.62 17.22
N ASP A 291 -24.75 -7.23 18.37
CA ASP A 291 -24.08 -6.62 19.52
C ASP A 291 -22.66 -6.14 19.12
N GLY A 292 -22.58 -4.88 18.68
CA GLY A 292 -21.35 -4.09 18.70
C GLY A 292 -20.42 -4.23 17.49
N HIS A 293 -19.70 -3.13 17.22
CA HIS A 293 -18.45 -3.06 16.44
C HIS A 293 -18.51 -2.74 14.93
N GLY A 294 -19.57 -2.10 14.43
CA GLY A 294 -19.51 -1.39 13.13
C GLY A 294 -18.71 -0.09 13.23
N GLY A 295 -17.38 -0.14 13.14
CA GLY A 295 -16.53 1.05 13.16
C GLY A 295 -15.07 0.76 12.84
N ILE A 296 -14.27 1.82 12.65
CA ILE A 296 -12.83 1.65 12.37
C ILE A 296 -12.15 0.99 13.58
N GLN A 297 -11.36 -0.03 13.26
CA GLN A 297 -10.48 -0.74 14.17
C GLN A 297 -9.03 -0.32 13.90
N PHE A 298 -8.21 -0.22 14.94
CA PHE A 298 -6.79 0.08 14.76
C PHE A 298 -5.95 -1.18 14.91
N VAL A 299 -5.02 -1.39 13.97
CA VAL A 299 -4.06 -2.51 14.01
C VAL A 299 -2.98 -2.22 15.06
N GLY A 300 -2.46 -3.26 15.73
CA GLY A 300 -1.45 -3.13 16.80
C GLY A 300 -2.05 -3.36 18.18
N LEU A 301 -1.65 -2.58 19.20
CA LEU A 301 -2.23 -2.67 20.56
C LEU A 301 -3.75 -2.44 20.48
N SER A 302 -4.51 -3.51 20.37
CA SER A 302 -5.97 -3.55 20.36
C SER A 302 -6.40 -4.49 21.48
N SER A 303 -7.65 -4.38 21.95
CA SER A 303 -8.14 -5.34 22.94
C SER A 303 -8.43 -6.72 22.33
N ALA A 304 -8.51 -6.81 21.01
CA ALA A 304 -8.77 -8.02 20.27
C ALA A 304 -7.48 -8.65 19.72
N PHE A 305 -7.22 -9.89 20.14
CA PHE A 305 -6.10 -10.72 19.69
C PHE A 305 -6.03 -10.86 18.17
N ASP A 306 -7.19 -10.86 17.50
CA ASP A 306 -7.31 -10.95 16.03
C ASP A 306 -6.64 -9.80 15.25
N TYR A 307 -6.29 -8.70 15.92
CA TYR A 307 -5.64 -7.52 15.33
C TYR A 307 -4.18 -7.37 15.78
N GLY A 308 -3.61 -8.42 16.38
CA GLY A 308 -2.27 -8.39 16.96
C GLY A 308 -2.21 -7.66 18.31
N GLY A 309 -3.36 -7.49 18.96
CA GLY A 309 -3.48 -6.84 20.26
C GLY A 309 -3.20 -7.78 21.43
N ASP A 310 -2.64 -7.25 22.52
CA ASP A 310 -2.37 -7.96 23.77
C ASP A 310 -3.47 -7.75 24.84
N GLY A 311 -4.58 -7.07 24.50
CA GLY A 311 -5.64 -6.73 25.45
C GLY A 311 -5.48 -5.36 26.12
N SER A 312 -4.32 -4.70 26.01
CA SER A 312 -3.99 -3.49 26.81
C SER A 312 -4.77 -2.23 26.40
N ALA A 313 -5.29 -2.18 25.17
CA ALA A 313 -5.93 -0.99 24.61
C ALA A 313 -7.29 -0.65 25.26
N GLU A 314 -8.06 -1.66 25.69
CA GLU A 314 -9.36 -1.42 26.34
C GLU A 314 -9.19 -0.75 27.70
N TRP A 315 -8.19 -1.21 28.46
CA TRP A 315 -7.86 -0.61 29.75
C TRP A 315 -7.34 0.81 29.60
N ALA A 316 -6.54 1.11 28.57
CA ALA A 316 -6.07 2.47 28.30
C ALA A 316 -7.22 3.43 27.90
N LEU A 317 -8.14 3.00 27.02
CA LEU A 317 -9.30 3.82 26.64
C LEU A 317 -10.29 4.04 27.80
N THR A 318 -10.56 3.00 28.58
CA THR A 318 -11.50 3.04 29.71
C THR A 318 -10.92 3.80 30.91
N SER A 319 -9.60 3.76 31.09
CA SER A 319 -8.91 4.52 32.14
C SER A 319 -8.79 6.00 31.82
N TYR A 320 -8.73 6.39 30.53
CA TYR A 320 -8.69 7.80 30.12
C TYR A 320 -9.97 8.55 30.49
N THR A 321 -11.11 7.85 30.56
CA THR A 321 -12.37 8.46 31.04
C THR A 321 -12.44 8.64 32.56
N PHE A 322 -11.58 8.00 33.35
CA PHE A 322 -11.68 7.96 34.81
C PHE A 322 -10.44 8.44 35.60
N ILE A 323 -9.24 8.52 35.00
CA ILE A 323 -8.00 8.80 35.75
C ILE A 323 -7.35 10.11 35.29
N SER A 324 -7.24 11.07 36.22
CA SER A 324 -6.62 12.39 36.07
C SER A 324 -5.07 12.38 36.07
N LYS A 325 -4.42 11.24 35.82
CA LYS A 325 -2.96 11.16 35.70
C LYS A 325 -2.53 11.27 34.23
N PRO A 326 -1.46 12.00 33.91
CA PRO A 326 -0.95 12.09 32.56
C PRO A 326 -0.35 10.74 32.17
N MET A 327 -1.09 9.92 31.40
CA MET A 327 -0.49 8.86 30.56
C MET A 327 0.18 9.49 29.33
N GLY A 328 0.98 10.54 29.55
CA GLY A 328 1.90 11.02 28.54
C GLY A 328 2.87 9.89 28.22
N ASP A 329 3.09 9.66 26.92
CA ASP A 329 4.20 8.88 26.37
C ASP A 329 4.09 7.35 26.24
N TYR A 330 2.92 6.74 26.43
CA TYR A 330 2.69 5.37 25.93
C TYR A 330 2.27 5.38 24.45
N ALA A 331 3.08 5.99 23.58
CA ALA A 331 2.93 5.78 22.15
C ALA A 331 3.22 4.31 21.86
N ASP A 332 2.29 3.64 21.16
CA ASP A 332 2.49 2.26 20.73
C ASP A 332 3.77 2.17 19.87
N PRO A 333 4.86 1.55 20.37
CA PRO A 333 6.07 1.37 19.57
C PRO A 333 5.80 0.47 18.35
N TYR A 334 4.67 -0.23 18.32
CA TYR A 334 4.25 -1.15 17.27
C TYR A 334 3.38 -0.50 16.19
N SER A 335 3.15 0.81 16.27
CA SER A 335 2.44 1.58 15.23
C SER A 335 3.03 1.39 13.83
N THR A 336 4.34 1.19 13.74
CA THR A 336 5.01 0.97 12.47
C THR A 336 4.78 -0.44 11.91
N LEU A 337 4.64 -1.46 12.77
CA LEU A 337 4.28 -2.83 12.35
C LEU A 337 2.86 -2.88 11.78
N ALA A 338 1.94 -2.07 12.31
CA ALA A 338 0.61 -1.92 11.75
C ALA A 338 0.62 -1.44 10.28
N PHE A 339 1.55 -0.56 9.92
CA PHE A 339 1.72 -0.13 8.52
C PHE A 339 2.37 -1.19 7.64
N LEU A 340 3.27 -2.02 8.19
CA LEU A 340 3.75 -3.22 7.52
C LEU A 340 2.58 -4.17 7.22
N SER A 341 1.68 -4.39 8.18
CA SER A 341 0.47 -5.17 7.95
C SER A 341 -0.38 -4.61 6.82
N CYS A 342 -0.58 -3.29 6.73
CA CYS A 342 -1.27 -2.66 5.59
C CYS A 342 -0.55 -2.88 4.26
N THR A 343 0.80 -2.88 4.28
CA THR A 343 1.62 -3.16 3.10
C THR A 343 1.46 -4.60 2.64
N PHE A 344 1.41 -5.55 3.58
CA PHE A 344 1.30 -6.98 3.28
C PHE A 344 -0.12 -7.47 3.05
N ASN A 345 -1.15 -6.77 3.52
CA ASN A 345 -2.56 -7.13 3.33
C ASN A 345 -3.09 -6.81 1.93
N ALA A 346 -2.20 -6.45 1.01
CA ALA A 346 -2.57 -6.21 -0.36
C ALA A 346 -2.70 -7.55 -1.12
N THR A 347 -3.75 -8.31 -0.85
CA THR A 347 -4.17 -9.47 -1.65
C THR A 347 -4.11 -9.18 -3.15
N THR A 348 -4.43 -7.93 -3.53
CA THR A 348 -4.29 -7.36 -4.87
C THR A 348 -2.87 -7.46 -5.45
N GLN A 349 -1.83 -7.22 -4.64
CA GLN A 349 -0.42 -7.27 -5.05
C GLN A 349 0.07 -8.69 -5.35
N LEU A 350 -0.61 -9.73 -4.88
CA LEU A 350 -0.32 -11.12 -5.25
C LEU A 350 -1.22 -11.59 -6.38
N LEU A 351 -2.51 -11.28 -6.24
CA LEU A 351 -3.55 -11.74 -7.12
C LEU A 351 -3.43 -11.17 -8.53
N HIS A 352 -3.23 -9.85 -8.66
CA HIS A 352 -3.13 -9.21 -9.98
C HIS A 352 -1.89 -9.69 -10.76
N PRO A 353 -0.67 -9.70 -10.19
CA PRO A 353 0.49 -10.22 -10.91
C PRO A 353 0.35 -11.69 -11.31
N ALA A 354 -0.21 -12.54 -10.43
CA ALA A 354 -0.46 -13.94 -10.76
C ALA A 354 -1.44 -14.07 -11.94
N ILE A 355 -2.57 -13.36 -11.88
CA ILE A 355 -3.56 -13.34 -12.96
C ILE A 355 -2.93 -12.85 -14.28
N LEU A 356 -2.16 -11.76 -14.25
CA LEU A 356 -1.54 -11.19 -15.44
C LEU A 356 -0.50 -12.14 -16.03
N ALA A 357 0.34 -12.74 -15.19
CA ALA A 357 1.38 -13.67 -15.61
C ALA A 357 0.81 -14.91 -16.30
N THR A 358 -0.34 -15.43 -15.83
CA THR A 358 -1.02 -16.57 -16.45
C THR A 358 -1.94 -16.20 -17.60
N LEU A 359 -2.60 -15.04 -17.54
CA LEU A 359 -3.50 -14.57 -18.60
C LEU A 359 -2.72 -14.30 -19.90
N PHE A 360 -1.54 -13.67 -19.80
CA PHE A 360 -0.68 -13.36 -20.96
C PHE A 360 0.41 -14.42 -21.18
N HIS A 361 0.16 -15.66 -20.78
CA HIS A 361 1.00 -16.82 -21.13
C HIS A 361 0.33 -17.60 -22.27
N ASP A 362 1.09 -17.84 -23.34
CA ASP A 362 0.68 -18.71 -24.45
C ASP A 362 1.43 -20.05 -24.33
N PRO A 363 0.78 -21.14 -23.89
CA PRO A 363 1.41 -22.44 -23.76
C PRO A 363 1.95 -22.99 -25.09
N ALA A 364 1.42 -22.53 -26.23
CA ALA A 364 1.92 -22.93 -27.54
C ALA A 364 3.22 -22.19 -27.93
N ASN A 365 3.45 -21.00 -27.38
CA ASN A 365 4.62 -20.16 -27.64
C ASN A 365 5.13 -19.49 -26.34
N PRO A 366 5.61 -20.27 -25.35
CA PRO A 366 5.96 -19.75 -24.05
C PRO A 366 7.09 -18.72 -24.13
N GLU A 367 8.12 -18.95 -24.95
CA GLU A 367 9.25 -18.01 -25.10
C GLU A 367 8.81 -16.62 -25.56
N LYS A 368 7.90 -16.55 -26.54
CA LYS A 368 7.41 -15.28 -27.09
C LYS A 368 6.49 -14.56 -26.09
N SER A 369 5.56 -15.29 -25.50
CA SER A 369 4.60 -14.73 -24.54
C SER A 369 5.27 -14.33 -23.23
N ASP A 370 6.26 -15.07 -22.75
CA ASP A 370 7.01 -14.71 -21.55
C ASP A 370 7.92 -13.49 -21.77
N LEU A 371 8.44 -13.31 -22.99
CA LEU A 371 9.25 -12.13 -23.34
C LEU A 371 8.42 -10.86 -23.49
N SER A 372 7.25 -10.94 -24.15
CA SER A 372 6.50 -9.76 -24.62
C SER A 372 5.08 -9.63 -24.06
N GLY A 373 4.54 -10.68 -23.45
CA GLY A 373 3.14 -10.79 -23.07
C GLY A 373 2.18 -10.90 -24.26
N ILE A 374 2.69 -10.99 -25.50
CA ILE A 374 1.86 -11.08 -26.69
C ILE A 374 1.25 -12.47 -26.79
N ILE A 375 -0.08 -12.54 -26.80
CA ILE A 375 -0.83 -13.79 -26.93
C ILE A 375 -1.86 -13.71 -28.07
N PRO A 376 -2.20 -14.84 -28.71
CA PRO A 376 -3.34 -14.91 -29.60
C PRO A 376 -4.65 -14.72 -28.81
N TRP A 377 -5.55 -13.89 -29.34
CA TRP A 377 -6.85 -13.58 -28.74
C TRP A 377 -7.97 -13.73 -29.76
N ASN A 378 -8.41 -14.98 -29.94
CA ASN A 378 -9.51 -15.32 -30.82
C ASN A 378 -10.74 -15.67 -29.99
N TYR A 379 -11.54 -14.65 -29.65
CA TYR A 379 -12.74 -14.89 -28.86
C TYR A 379 -13.82 -15.60 -29.70
N PRO A 380 -14.32 -16.79 -29.29
CA PRO A 380 -15.22 -17.62 -30.09
C PRO A 380 -16.67 -17.11 -30.18
N HIS A 381 -17.03 -16.01 -29.51
CA HIS A 381 -18.43 -15.52 -29.48
C HIS A 381 -18.56 -14.07 -29.97
N ALA A 382 -19.36 -13.89 -31.01
CA ALA A 382 -19.52 -12.68 -31.82
C ALA A 382 -20.10 -11.44 -31.09
N HIS A 383 -20.32 -11.46 -29.77
CA HIS A 383 -20.96 -10.35 -29.06
C HIS A 383 -20.40 -10.13 -27.65
N LYS A 384 -19.63 -9.03 -27.47
CA LYS A 384 -19.78 -7.96 -26.42
C LYS A 384 -18.53 -7.42 -25.70
N THR A 385 -17.32 -7.99 -25.76
CA THR A 385 -16.13 -7.30 -25.17
C THR A 385 -14.85 -7.45 -26.02
N PRO A 386 -14.14 -6.34 -26.32
CA PRO A 386 -12.92 -6.38 -27.13
C PRO A 386 -11.69 -6.95 -26.42
N TYR A 387 -11.72 -7.06 -25.08
CA TYR A 387 -10.59 -7.45 -24.24
C TYR A 387 -10.98 -8.59 -23.27
N PRO A 388 -9.99 -9.36 -22.77
CA PRO A 388 -10.22 -10.36 -21.72
C PRO A 388 -10.83 -9.73 -20.47
N LYS A 389 -11.65 -10.50 -19.77
CA LYS A 389 -12.07 -10.24 -18.40
C LYS A 389 -10.98 -10.73 -17.45
N LEU A 390 -10.37 -9.80 -16.72
CA LEU A 390 -9.19 -10.03 -15.88
C LEU A 390 -9.35 -11.26 -14.97
N TYR A 391 -10.40 -11.28 -14.14
CA TYR A 391 -10.61 -12.35 -13.17
C TYR A 391 -11.24 -13.60 -13.78
N VAL A 392 -12.20 -13.46 -14.70
CA VAL A 392 -12.87 -14.63 -15.29
C VAL A 392 -11.92 -15.41 -16.17
N ASP A 393 -11.28 -14.74 -17.13
CA ASP A 393 -10.42 -15.40 -18.11
C ASP A 393 -9.06 -15.75 -17.48
N GLY A 394 -8.51 -14.85 -16.66
CA GLY A 394 -7.20 -15.07 -16.06
C GLY A 394 -7.17 -16.20 -15.02
N THR A 395 -8.22 -16.33 -14.20
CA THR A 395 -8.32 -17.46 -13.28
C THR A 395 -8.79 -18.75 -13.95
N SER A 396 -9.29 -18.68 -15.19
CA SER A 396 -9.64 -19.85 -16.01
C SER A 396 -8.42 -20.63 -16.49
N ASN A 397 -7.25 -19.99 -16.54
CA ASN A 397 -6.00 -20.68 -16.81
C ASN A 397 -5.69 -21.71 -15.67
N PRO A 398 -5.48 -23.00 -15.99
CA PRO A 398 -5.14 -24.03 -15.01
C PRO A 398 -3.90 -23.72 -14.16
N GLU A 399 -2.95 -22.94 -14.68
CA GLU A 399 -1.71 -22.55 -14.01
C GLU A 399 -1.90 -21.49 -12.94
N PHE A 400 -2.99 -20.71 -13.01
CA PHE A 400 -3.23 -19.61 -12.07
C PHE A 400 -3.31 -20.14 -10.63
N GLY A 401 -4.08 -21.20 -10.44
CA GLY A 401 -4.36 -21.76 -9.13
C GLY A 401 -3.12 -22.28 -8.39
N PRO A 402 -2.28 -23.13 -9.01
CA PRO A 402 -1.03 -23.57 -8.40
C PRO A 402 -0.07 -22.40 -8.18
N LEU A 403 0.00 -21.44 -9.12
CA LEU A 403 0.87 -20.27 -9.02
C LEU A 403 0.52 -19.40 -7.80
N ILE A 404 -0.74 -19.00 -7.65
CA ILE A 404 -1.14 -18.14 -6.51
C ILE A 404 -0.92 -18.84 -5.16
N MET A 405 -1.11 -20.15 -5.08
CA MET A 405 -0.82 -20.93 -3.87
C MET A 405 0.69 -20.97 -3.60
N ALA A 406 1.53 -21.10 -4.62
CA ALA A 406 2.99 -21.08 -4.45
C ALA A 406 3.49 -19.70 -3.99
N LEU A 407 3.00 -18.61 -4.59
CA LEU A 407 3.30 -17.25 -4.15
C LEU A 407 2.89 -17.01 -2.69
N ALA A 408 1.67 -17.43 -2.33
CA ALA A 408 1.19 -17.31 -0.97
C ALA A 408 2.09 -18.07 0.01
N ALA A 409 2.59 -19.25 -0.36
CA ALA A 409 3.46 -20.04 0.50
C ALA A 409 4.80 -19.33 0.77
N GLU A 410 5.44 -18.80 -0.27
CA GLU A 410 6.69 -18.04 -0.17
C GLU A 410 6.53 -16.82 0.73
N ILE A 411 5.43 -16.10 0.55
CA ILE A 411 5.16 -14.85 1.27
C ILE A 411 4.73 -15.10 2.72
N TYR A 412 3.98 -16.15 3.00
CA TYR A 412 3.53 -16.45 4.36
C TYR A 412 4.72 -16.80 5.26
N VAL A 413 5.74 -17.48 4.71
CA VAL A 413 7.01 -17.73 5.41
C VAL A 413 7.74 -16.42 5.70
N LEU A 414 7.80 -15.50 4.73
CA LEU A 414 8.38 -14.17 4.94
C LEU A 414 7.65 -13.40 6.04
N MET A 415 6.31 -13.41 6.03
CA MET A 415 5.48 -12.72 7.02
C MET A 415 5.72 -13.27 8.43
N ASP A 416 5.84 -14.58 8.59
CA ASP A 416 6.17 -15.21 9.86
C ASP A 416 7.59 -14.83 10.35
N ALA A 417 8.57 -14.79 9.46
CA ALA A 417 9.92 -14.32 9.80
C ALA A 417 9.93 -12.84 10.22
N CYS A 418 9.16 -11.98 9.55
CA CYS A 418 8.97 -10.59 9.96
C CYS A 418 8.30 -10.51 11.33
N ASP A 419 7.23 -11.26 11.59
CA ASP A 419 6.59 -11.30 12.91
C ASP A 419 7.59 -11.76 13.98
N ALA A 420 8.35 -12.84 13.75
CA ALA A 420 9.29 -13.37 14.74
C ALA A 420 10.43 -12.40 15.09
N LEU A 421 10.86 -11.56 14.14
CA LEU A 421 12.02 -10.69 14.29
C LEU A 421 11.69 -9.23 14.62
N LEU A 422 10.53 -8.76 14.19
CA LEU A 422 10.08 -7.38 14.33
C LEU A 422 8.97 -7.24 15.37
N SER A 423 8.14 -8.28 15.59
CA SER A 423 7.09 -8.23 16.61
C SER A 423 7.63 -8.65 18.00
N PRO A 424 7.17 -8.02 19.09
CA PRO A 424 7.56 -8.40 20.46
C PRO A 424 6.98 -9.76 20.87
N ALA A 425 7.74 -10.49 21.69
CA ALA A 425 7.40 -11.64 22.54
C ALA A 425 6.00 -12.29 22.35
N GLY A 426 5.71 -12.82 21.16
CA GLY A 426 4.51 -13.61 20.88
C GLY A 426 3.37 -12.89 20.15
N MET A 427 3.55 -11.62 19.75
CA MET A 427 2.63 -10.91 18.87
C MET A 427 2.84 -11.33 17.40
N CYS A 428 1.73 -11.43 16.66
CA CYS A 428 1.70 -11.83 15.26
C CYS A 428 0.97 -10.77 14.41
N THR A 429 1.32 -9.48 14.58
CA THR A 429 0.55 -8.34 14.04
C THR A 429 0.39 -8.36 12.51
N ILE A 430 1.41 -8.85 11.81
CA ILE A 430 1.42 -8.91 10.35
C ILE A 430 0.58 -10.10 9.87
N SER A 431 0.82 -11.29 10.42
CA SER A 431 0.08 -12.48 10.03
C SER A 431 -1.40 -12.48 10.49
N SER A 432 -1.73 -11.88 11.63
CA SER A 432 -3.10 -11.88 12.17
C SER A 432 -4.10 -11.07 11.34
N THR A 433 -3.60 -10.11 10.55
CA THR A 433 -4.40 -9.17 9.76
C THR A 433 -4.41 -9.50 8.26
N HIS A 434 -3.61 -10.47 7.82
CA HIS A 434 -3.53 -10.90 6.43
C HIS A 434 -4.77 -11.73 6.01
N GLY A 435 -5.26 -11.52 4.79
CA GLY A 435 -6.34 -12.34 4.19
C GLY A 435 -7.76 -11.81 4.39
N GLY A 436 -7.91 -10.62 4.97
CA GLY A 436 -9.17 -9.88 5.05
C GLY A 436 -10.13 -10.31 6.18
N GLY A 437 -10.69 -9.32 6.86
CA GLY A 437 -11.83 -9.44 7.76
C GLY A 437 -11.52 -10.00 9.15
N SER A 438 -11.25 -9.10 10.08
CA SER A 438 -11.23 -9.32 11.52
C SER A 438 -12.62 -9.02 12.09
N GLY A 439 -13.29 -9.99 12.70
CA GLY A 439 -14.61 -9.77 13.27
C GLY A 439 -15.34 -11.07 13.55
N GLY A 440 -14.96 -11.75 14.63
CA GLY A 440 -15.63 -12.96 15.12
C GLY A 440 -15.57 -14.15 14.17
N SER A 441 -15.74 -15.33 14.74
CA SER A 441 -15.69 -16.66 14.10
C SER A 441 -16.60 -16.88 12.87
N LYS A 442 -17.34 -15.87 12.40
CA LYS A 442 -18.37 -15.99 11.35
C LYS A 442 -18.17 -15.10 10.10
N SER A 443 -17.33 -14.04 10.14
CA SER A 443 -17.33 -13.05 9.04
C SER A 443 -16.15 -13.14 8.05
N SER A 444 -15.05 -13.82 8.38
CA SER A 444 -14.00 -14.15 7.40
C SER A 444 -13.95 -15.64 7.16
N TRP A 445 -14.84 -16.11 6.28
CA TRP A 445 -14.75 -17.45 5.70
C TRP A 445 -13.35 -17.74 5.16
N GLY A 446 -12.66 -16.73 4.61
CA GLY A 446 -11.28 -16.85 4.13
C GLY A 446 -10.28 -17.21 5.24
N LYS A 447 -10.26 -16.43 6.33
CA LYS A 447 -9.38 -16.68 7.49
C LYS A 447 -9.73 -18.00 8.17
N TYR A 448 -11.02 -18.28 8.37
CA TYR A 448 -11.48 -19.55 8.93
C TYR A 448 -11.07 -20.77 8.08
N MET A 449 -11.22 -20.70 6.76
CA MET A 449 -10.81 -21.75 5.84
C MET A 449 -9.28 -21.95 5.84
N LEU A 450 -8.52 -20.86 5.83
CA LEU A 450 -7.05 -20.91 5.78
C LEU A 450 -6.44 -21.35 7.12
N GLU A 451 -6.95 -20.88 8.25
CA GLU A 451 -6.33 -21.10 9.55
C GLU A 451 -6.95 -22.27 10.30
N GLN A 452 -8.27 -22.22 10.55
CA GLN A 452 -8.95 -23.15 11.44
C GLN A 452 -9.19 -24.51 10.78
N LEU A 453 -9.60 -24.52 9.50
CA LEU A 453 -9.89 -25.77 8.79
C LEU A 453 -8.65 -26.41 8.18
N THR A 454 -7.70 -25.61 7.70
CA THR A 454 -6.56 -26.13 6.93
C THR A 454 -5.20 -25.94 7.58
N LYS A 455 -5.08 -25.31 8.77
CA LYS A 455 -3.79 -25.12 9.46
C LYS A 455 -2.72 -24.50 8.56
N ASN A 456 -3.12 -23.51 7.76
CA ASN A 456 -2.25 -22.78 6.85
C ASN A 456 -2.05 -21.33 7.31
N HIS A 457 -2.06 -21.10 8.63
CA HIS A 457 -1.63 -19.82 9.19
C HIS A 457 -0.16 -19.55 8.79
N PRO A 458 0.25 -18.28 8.55
CA PRO A 458 1.63 -17.95 8.22
C PRO A 458 2.66 -18.60 9.14
N ARG A 459 2.42 -18.55 10.46
CA ARG A 459 3.21 -19.26 11.48
C ARG A 459 3.34 -20.76 11.28
N ASP A 460 2.27 -21.47 10.94
CA ASP A 460 2.34 -22.91 10.71
C ASP A 460 3.15 -23.25 9.46
N LEU A 461 3.10 -22.40 8.42
CA LEU A 461 3.93 -22.54 7.22
C LEU A 461 5.40 -22.21 7.51
N GLY A 462 5.66 -21.14 8.25
CA GLY A 462 7.01 -20.77 8.68
C GLY A 462 7.69 -21.87 9.49
N VAL A 463 7.01 -22.42 10.50
CA VAL A 463 7.50 -23.57 11.29
C VAL A 463 7.77 -24.80 10.42
N ARG A 464 6.86 -25.16 9.51
CA ARG A 464 7.04 -26.32 8.60
C ARG A 464 8.19 -26.13 7.60
N SER A 465 8.46 -24.88 7.21
CA SER A 465 9.53 -24.55 6.28
C SER A 465 10.92 -24.64 6.91
N GLY A 466 11.02 -24.41 8.23
CA GLY A 466 12.30 -24.23 8.94
C GLY A 466 13.06 -22.95 8.58
N VAL A 467 12.57 -22.16 7.61
CA VAL A 467 13.23 -20.93 7.14
C VAL A 467 13.21 -19.86 8.22
N THR A 468 12.07 -19.66 8.89
CA THR A 468 11.94 -18.72 10.02
C THR A 468 12.96 -19.03 11.11
N GLU A 469 13.06 -20.29 11.52
CA GLU A 469 13.98 -20.71 12.59
C GLU A 469 15.43 -20.49 12.18
N ALA A 470 15.81 -20.84 10.95
CA ALA A 470 17.15 -20.60 10.43
C ALA A 470 17.50 -19.10 10.40
N ILE A 471 16.55 -18.23 10.01
CA ILE A 471 16.72 -16.78 10.03
C ILE A 471 16.92 -16.28 11.46
N VAL A 472 16.04 -16.68 12.39
CA VAL A 472 16.11 -16.26 13.80
C VAL A 472 17.42 -16.70 14.46
N GLN A 473 17.85 -17.95 14.23
CA GLN A 473 19.13 -18.46 14.75
C GLN A 473 20.31 -17.68 14.20
N ARG A 474 20.29 -17.33 12.90
CA ARG A 474 21.34 -16.51 12.29
C ARG A 474 21.41 -15.11 12.91
N GLU A 475 20.27 -14.44 13.08
CA GLU A 475 20.22 -13.11 13.71
C GLU A 475 20.68 -13.17 15.16
N HIS A 476 20.29 -14.21 15.92
CA HIS A 476 20.78 -14.44 17.27
C HIS A 476 22.30 -14.63 17.28
N ALA A 477 22.86 -15.45 16.39
CA ALA A 477 24.29 -15.63 16.28
C ALA A 477 25.03 -14.31 15.99
N LEU A 478 24.50 -13.45 15.11
CA LEU A 478 25.09 -12.14 14.81
C LEU A 478 25.09 -11.20 16.03
N LEU A 479 24.02 -11.19 16.82
CA LEU A 479 23.93 -10.34 18.02
C LEU A 479 24.88 -10.77 19.14
N PHE A 480 25.08 -12.07 19.33
CA PHE A 480 25.86 -12.60 20.48
C PHE A 480 27.31 -12.98 20.15
N SER A 481 27.67 -13.15 18.87
CA SER A 481 29.06 -13.44 18.47
C SER A 481 29.98 -12.21 18.50
N GLY A 482 29.45 -10.99 18.51
CA GLY A 482 30.23 -9.74 18.52
C GLY A 482 30.86 -9.35 19.86
N GLY A 483 30.61 -10.09 20.95
CA GLY A 483 31.08 -9.75 22.31
C GLY A 483 32.36 -10.47 22.77
N GLY A 484 32.90 -11.40 21.99
CA GLY A 484 34.06 -12.22 22.36
C GLY A 484 35.40 -11.60 21.95
N GLY A 485 35.80 -10.49 22.59
CA GLY A 485 37.17 -10.00 22.48
C GLY A 485 38.15 -10.92 23.18
N GLY A 486 38.97 -11.67 22.44
CA GLY A 486 40.22 -12.25 22.95
C GLY A 486 40.58 -13.61 22.35
N GLY A 487 41.54 -13.61 21.41
CA GLY A 487 42.31 -14.81 21.04
C GLY A 487 42.41 -15.02 19.54
N GLY A 488 43.50 -14.54 18.94
CA GLY A 488 43.74 -14.59 17.51
C GLY A 488 43.65 -15.99 16.89
N ALA A 489 42.87 -16.08 15.81
CA ALA A 489 43.04 -17.08 14.77
C ALA A 489 42.73 -16.42 13.43
N ASN A 490 43.58 -16.71 12.43
CA ASN A 490 43.65 -16.08 11.12
C ASN A 490 42.29 -15.83 10.44
N SER A 491 42.14 -14.60 9.94
CA SER A 491 41.15 -14.19 8.96
C SER A 491 41.29 -15.02 7.68
N ASN A 492 40.42 -16.02 7.49
CA ASN A 492 40.05 -16.58 6.18
C ASN A 492 38.80 -17.50 6.19
N ASP A 493 38.02 -17.55 7.28
CA ASP A 493 36.76 -18.30 7.31
C ASP A 493 35.58 -17.43 6.87
N ASP A 494 35.31 -17.49 5.57
CA ASP A 494 33.99 -17.23 4.99
C ASP A 494 33.00 -18.22 5.62
N GLY A 495 32.19 -17.74 6.57
CA GLY A 495 31.20 -18.48 7.34
C GLY A 495 30.30 -19.36 6.47
N THR A 496 30.66 -20.64 6.40
CA THR A 496 29.92 -21.68 5.70
C THR A 496 28.94 -22.30 6.70
N PHE A 497 27.79 -21.64 6.93
CA PHE A 497 26.71 -22.16 7.79
C PHE A 497 25.75 -23.11 7.04
N HIS A 498 26.13 -23.55 5.83
CA HIS A 498 25.36 -24.53 5.06
C HIS A 498 25.50 -25.97 5.60
N THR A 499 26.50 -26.25 6.44
CA THR A 499 26.73 -27.59 7.01
C THR A 499 25.79 -27.97 8.15
N PHE A 500 25.09 -27.02 8.78
CA PHE A 500 24.20 -27.35 9.90
C PHE A 500 22.89 -28.05 9.48
N LEU A 501 22.51 -27.99 8.20
CA LEU A 501 21.41 -28.78 7.66
C LEU A 501 21.85 -30.16 7.13
N ASP A 502 23.15 -30.36 6.86
CA ASP A 502 23.67 -31.61 6.31
C ASP A 502 24.27 -32.57 7.36
N GLU A 503 24.71 -32.08 8.53
CA GLU A 503 25.48 -32.93 9.47
C GLU A 503 24.67 -33.72 10.52
N LYS A 504 23.35 -33.87 10.35
CA LYS A 504 22.53 -34.74 11.21
C LYS A 504 22.08 -36.06 10.55
N LYS A 505 22.93 -36.72 9.77
CA LYS A 505 22.79 -38.14 9.46
C LYS A 505 24.15 -38.85 9.33
N LYS A 506 24.68 -39.32 10.46
CA LYS A 506 25.50 -40.54 10.48
C LYS A 506 24.67 -41.65 11.11
N GLY A 507 24.08 -42.49 10.24
CA GLY A 507 23.46 -43.75 10.63
C GLY A 507 22.17 -44.05 9.86
N GLY A 508 22.28 -44.84 8.80
CA GLY A 508 21.15 -45.52 8.15
C GLY A 508 20.96 -45.16 6.68
N ASP A 509 21.49 -46.01 5.80
CA ASP A 509 21.10 -46.13 4.40
C ASP A 509 19.61 -46.46 4.31
N ASP A 510 18.79 -45.44 4.07
CA ASP A 510 17.49 -45.45 3.39
C ASP A 510 16.80 -44.12 3.72
N MET A 511 16.55 -43.30 2.69
CA MET A 511 15.81 -42.02 2.65
C MET A 511 16.63 -40.91 1.97
N LEU A 512 16.93 -41.13 0.68
CA LEU A 512 17.29 -40.07 -0.27
C LEU A 512 16.01 -39.46 -0.86
N GLU A 513 15.08 -39.07 0.02
CA GLU A 513 14.05 -38.09 -0.31
C GLU A 513 14.64 -36.75 0.12
N GLN A 514 15.17 -35.99 -0.84
CA GLN A 514 15.56 -34.59 -0.64
C GLN A 514 14.43 -33.90 0.10
N GLN A 515 14.67 -33.54 1.37
CA GLN A 515 13.75 -32.78 2.19
C GLN A 515 13.65 -31.37 1.60
N GLN A 516 12.85 -31.22 0.54
CA GLN A 516 12.33 -29.91 0.19
C GLN A 516 11.59 -29.40 1.42
N PRO A 517 11.92 -28.20 1.94
CA PRO A 517 11.22 -27.63 3.07
C PRO A 517 9.72 -27.63 2.75
N ARG A 518 8.91 -28.13 3.69
CA ARG A 518 7.46 -28.35 3.49
C ARG A 518 6.72 -27.01 3.57
N THR A 519 6.99 -26.10 2.64
CA THR A 519 6.22 -24.86 2.40
C THR A 519 4.87 -25.14 1.73
N ARG A 520 4.31 -26.34 1.92
CA ARG A 520 3.09 -26.76 1.22
C ARG A 520 1.87 -26.46 2.08
N PHE A 521 0.88 -25.83 1.44
CA PHE A 521 -0.46 -25.75 2.01
C PHE A 521 -1.03 -27.15 2.26
N HIS A 522 -1.76 -27.33 3.35
CA HIS A 522 -2.68 -28.43 3.48
C HIS A 522 -3.90 -28.18 2.57
N TYR A 523 -4.36 -29.23 1.88
CA TYR A 523 -5.50 -29.18 0.95
C TYR A 523 -5.39 -28.12 -0.17
N PRO A 524 -4.23 -28.00 -0.86
CA PRO A 524 -3.99 -26.92 -1.82
C PRO A 524 -4.99 -26.96 -2.99
N ASN A 525 -5.33 -28.15 -3.47
CA ASN A 525 -6.29 -28.34 -4.57
C ASN A 525 -7.70 -27.85 -4.22
N ILE A 526 -8.11 -27.98 -2.96
CA ILE A 526 -9.43 -27.53 -2.49
C ILE A 526 -9.45 -26.01 -2.40
N LEU A 527 -8.44 -25.42 -1.75
CA LEU A 527 -8.29 -23.97 -1.62
C LEU A 527 -8.21 -23.29 -3.00
N GLN A 528 -7.40 -23.84 -3.91
CA GLN A 528 -7.30 -23.39 -5.29
C GLN A 528 -8.66 -23.35 -5.98
N ARG A 529 -9.43 -24.44 -5.90
CA ARG A 529 -10.74 -24.54 -6.57
C ARG A 529 -11.72 -23.52 -6.01
N PHE A 530 -11.79 -23.36 -4.69
CA PHE A 530 -12.65 -22.37 -4.05
C PHE A 530 -12.25 -20.95 -4.43
N LEU A 531 -10.96 -20.62 -4.41
CA LEU A 531 -10.46 -19.30 -4.80
C LEU A 531 -10.79 -18.99 -6.26
N CYS A 532 -10.48 -19.90 -7.18
CA CYS A 532 -10.80 -19.72 -8.61
C CYS A 532 -12.31 -19.56 -8.81
N HIS A 533 -13.13 -20.38 -8.14
CA HIS A 533 -14.57 -20.29 -8.23
C HIS A 533 -15.09 -18.95 -7.72
N ALA A 534 -14.66 -18.51 -6.53
CA ALA A 534 -15.05 -17.23 -5.94
C ALA A 534 -14.71 -16.06 -6.87
N LEU A 535 -13.49 -16.02 -7.42
CA LEU A 535 -13.05 -14.93 -8.29
C LEU A 535 -13.79 -14.88 -9.64
N ARG A 536 -14.17 -16.04 -10.22
CA ARG A 536 -14.91 -16.10 -11.50
C ARG A 536 -16.37 -15.71 -11.36
N HIS A 537 -16.98 -16.08 -10.23
CA HIS A 537 -18.42 -15.95 -10.02
C HIS A 537 -18.78 -14.73 -9.17
N ASP A 538 -17.80 -14.01 -8.62
CA ASP A 538 -18.04 -12.73 -7.99
C ASP A 538 -18.60 -11.75 -9.03
N ALA A 539 -19.85 -11.32 -8.82
CA ALA A 539 -20.58 -10.46 -9.74
C ALA A 539 -19.87 -9.11 -9.97
N ARG A 540 -18.99 -8.68 -9.07
CA ARG A 540 -18.22 -7.43 -9.18
C ARG A 540 -16.94 -7.66 -9.98
N LEU A 541 -16.20 -8.72 -9.67
CA LEU A 541 -14.93 -9.03 -10.34
C LEU A 541 -15.13 -9.55 -11.78
N ALA A 542 -16.25 -10.22 -12.05
CA ALA A 542 -16.54 -10.87 -13.32
C ALA A 542 -16.66 -9.91 -14.53
N HIS A 543 -16.76 -8.61 -14.29
CA HIS A 543 -16.85 -7.57 -15.32
C HIS A 543 -15.57 -6.74 -15.49
N THR A 544 -14.55 -6.97 -14.66
CA THR A 544 -13.29 -6.22 -14.75
C THR A 544 -12.54 -6.62 -16.00
N LEU A 545 -12.25 -5.66 -16.89
CA LEU A 545 -11.44 -5.90 -18.08
C LEU A 545 -9.96 -5.93 -17.72
N ALA A 546 -9.21 -6.82 -18.38
CA ALA A 546 -7.76 -6.87 -18.26
C ALA A 546 -7.12 -5.62 -18.90
N PRO A 547 -6.00 -5.12 -18.37
CA PRO A 547 -5.21 -4.08 -19.00
C PRO A 547 -4.51 -4.66 -20.23
N ALA A 548 -5.20 -4.66 -21.36
CA ALA A 548 -4.73 -5.18 -22.63
C ALA A 548 -4.90 -4.15 -23.74
N GLU A 549 -4.05 -4.21 -24.74
CA GLU A 549 -4.18 -3.44 -25.98
C GLU A 549 -4.00 -4.34 -27.21
N PRO A 550 -4.66 -4.02 -28.33
CA PRO A 550 -4.61 -4.86 -29.51
C PRO A 550 -3.28 -4.67 -30.25
N VAL A 551 -2.67 -5.77 -30.67
CA VAL A 551 -1.52 -5.78 -31.57
C VAL A 551 -2.03 -6.10 -32.98
N VAL A 552 -1.99 -5.13 -33.87
CA VAL A 552 -2.41 -5.33 -35.26
C VAL A 552 -1.28 -6.05 -36.00
N VAL A 553 -1.47 -7.34 -36.27
CA VAL A 553 -0.65 -8.09 -37.21
C VAL A 553 -1.49 -8.33 -38.47
N VAL A 554 -1.10 -7.71 -39.58
CA VAL A 554 -1.69 -7.99 -40.89
C VAL A 554 -1.10 -9.31 -41.37
N VAL A 555 -1.89 -10.38 -41.31
CA VAL A 555 -1.52 -11.65 -41.96
C VAL A 555 -1.70 -11.46 -43.46
N VAL A 556 -0.59 -11.26 -44.17
CA VAL A 556 -0.54 -11.33 -45.64
C VAL A 556 -0.28 -12.80 -45.98
N ASP A 557 -1.34 -13.55 -46.26
CA ASP A 557 -1.20 -14.81 -47.01
C ASP A 557 -1.14 -14.45 -48.50
N ASP A 558 -0.01 -14.76 -49.14
CA ASP A 558 0.23 -14.50 -50.56
C ASP A 558 -0.08 -15.70 -51.48
N ASP A 559 -0.45 -16.90 -50.98
CA ASP A 559 -0.45 -18.08 -51.87
C ASP A 559 -1.75 -18.92 -51.96
N ASN A 560 -2.90 -18.49 -51.42
CA ASN A 560 -4.14 -19.26 -51.65
C ASN A 560 -5.42 -18.40 -51.74
N LYS A 561 -5.95 -18.26 -52.95
CA LYS A 561 -7.13 -17.42 -53.28
C LYS A 561 -8.47 -17.93 -52.73
N ASN A 562 -8.52 -19.10 -52.07
CA ASN A 562 -9.80 -19.75 -51.72
C ASN A 562 -10.02 -20.05 -50.22
N GLU A 563 -9.14 -19.65 -49.30
CA GLU A 563 -9.40 -19.79 -47.86
C GLU A 563 -9.82 -18.47 -47.21
N LYS A 564 -10.94 -18.48 -46.49
CA LYS A 564 -11.41 -17.36 -45.67
C LYS A 564 -10.31 -17.00 -44.65
N LYS A 565 -9.58 -15.91 -44.89
CA LYS A 565 -8.54 -15.38 -43.98
C LYS A 565 -9.04 -15.38 -42.53
N LYS A 566 -8.55 -16.32 -41.71
CA LYS A 566 -8.84 -16.35 -40.28
C LYS A 566 -7.98 -15.27 -39.62
N LYS A 567 -8.54 -14.06 -39.46
CA LYS A 567 -7.84 -12.94 -38.81
C LYS A 567 -7.63 -13.27 -37.34
N ILE A 568 -6.44 -13.81 -37.00
CA ILE A 568 -6.02 -13.99 -35.62
C ILE A 568 -5.73 -12.61 -35.04
N ARG A 569 -6.47 -12.22 -34.01
CA ARG A 569 -6.15 -10.99 -33.27
C ARG A 569 -5.11 -11.33 -32.22
N TYR A 570 -4.13 -10.47 -32.04
CA TYR A 570 -3.19 -10.56 -30.93
C TYR A 570 -3.48 -9.43 -29.94
N ILE A 571 -3.23 -9.69 -28.67
CA ILE A 571 -3.25 -8.68 -27.63
C ILE A 571 -1.93 -8.72 -26.86
N GLN A 572 -1.58 -7.60 -26.25
CA GLN A 572 -0.44 -7.48 -25.35
C GLN A 572 -0.86 -6.75 -24.06
N PRO A 573 -0.13 -6.94 -22.96
CA PRO A 573 -0.40 -6.22 -21.72
C PRO A 573 -0.20 -4.71 -21.91
N LYS A 574 -1.13 -3.92 -21.39
CA LYS A 574 -1.03 -2.47 -21.31
C LYS A 574 -0.23 -2.09 -20.06
N THR A 575 1.09 -2.08 -20.20
CA THR A 575 2.07 -1.98 -19.10
C THR A 575 2.13 -0.61 -18.42
N ASN A 576 1.55 0.43 -19.03
CA ASN A 576 1.40 1.76 -18.42
C ASN A 576 0.14 1.91 -17.56
N SER A 577 -0.62 0.82 -17.31
CA SER A 577 -1.77 0.86 -16.40
C SER A 577 -1.33 0.78 -14.94
N SER A 578 -2.16 1.32 -14.05
CA SER A 578 -1.89 1.36 -12.60
C SER A 578 -1.66 -0.03 -11.99
N ILE A 579 -2.27 -1.08 -12.55
CA ILE A 579 -2.08 -2.45 -12.08
C ILE A 579 -0.60 -2.87 -12.18
N PHE A 580 0.09 -2.51 -13.27
CA PHE A 580 1.51 -2.81 -13.42
C PHE A 580 2.40 -1.86 -12.60
N SER A 581 2.10 -0.56 -12.66
CA SER A 581 2.92 0.45 -11.97
C SER A 581 2.77 0.46 -10.46
N ASP A 582 1.71 -0.16 -9.91
CA ASP A 582 1.49 -0.21 -8.46
C ASP A 582 1.75 -1.62 -7.89
N ALA A 583 1.22 -2.70 -8.50
CA ALA A 583 1.28 -4.03 -7.88
C ALA A 583 2.69 -4.64 -7.85
N ILE A 584 3.55 -4.28 -8.81
CA ILE A 584 4.90 -4.83 -8.92
C ILE A 584 5.91 -4.03 -8.08
N PRO A 585 6.21 -2.75 -8.40
CA PRO A 585 7.21 -1.98 -7.67
C PRO A 585 6.78 -1.69 -6.23
N ASN A 586 5.48 -1.50 -5.98
CA ASN A 586 4.96 -1.19 -4.65
C ASN A 586 4.33 -2.41 -3.95
N GLY A 587 4.57 -3.62 -4.47
CA GLY A 587 4.07 -4.86 -3.88
C GLY A 587 5.11 -5.96 -3.87
N LEU A 588 5.18 -6.77 -4.93
CA LEU A 588 6.11 -7.91 -5.01
C LEU A 588 7.58 -7.55 -4.77
N CYS A 589 8.01 -6.35 -5.20
CA CYS A 589 9.39 -5.90 -4.95
C CYS A 589 9.68 -5.65 -3.45
N ILE A 590 8.67 -5.28 -2.66
CA ILE A 590 8.81 -5.13 -1.20
C ILE A 590 9.06 -6.49 -0.56
N TYR A 591 8.27 -7.51 -0.94
CA TYR A 591 8.45 -8.87 -0.43
C TYR A 591 9.84 -9.43 -0.75
N LEU A 592 10.30 -9.28 -2.00
CA LEU A 592 11.63 -9.71 -2.41
C LEU A 592 12.73 -8.92 -1.68
N GLY A 593 12.55 -7.61 -1.53
CA GLY A 593 13.47 -6.74 -0.80
C GLY A 593 13.64 -7.17 0.66
N LEU A 594 12.53 -7.44 1.34
CA LEU A 594 12.56 -7.94 2.72
C LEU A 594 13.14 -9.35 2.81
N GLY A 595 12.82 -10.25 1.87
CA GLY A 595 13.43 -11.57 1.81
C GLY A 595 14.95 -11.50 1.72
N GLU A 596 15.47 -10.62 0.86
CA GLU A 596 16.92 -10.38 0.72
C GLU A 596 17.53 -9.83 2.02
N MET A 597 16.87 -8.90 2.71
CA MET A 597 17.34 -8.36 3.99
C MET A 597 17.34 -9.38 5.12
N LEU A 598 16.33 -10.26 5.12
CA LEU A 598 16.28 -11.43 5.99
C LEU A 598 17.27 -12.52 5.53
N GLY A 599 18.09 -12.26 4.52
CA GLY A 599 19.13 -13.13 3.99
C GLY A 599 18.59 -14.45 3.45
N MET A 600 17.34 -14.44 2.98
CA MET A 600 16.80 -15.51 2.15
C MET A 600 17.54 -15.52 0.82
N THR A 601 17.79 -16.70 0.29
CA THR A 601 18.32 -16.85 -1.06
C THR A 601 17.13 -16.82 -2.02
N LEU A 602 16.82 -15.67 -2.61
CA LEU A 602 15.57 -15.46 -3.35
C LEU A 602 15.32 -16.49 -4.46
N GLU A 603 16.35 -16.96 -5.16
CA GLU A 603 16.25 -18.02 -6.18
C GLU A 603 15.82 -19.39 -5.62
N ARG A 604 16.14 -19.66 -4.35
CA ARG A 604 15.79 -20.91 -3.66
C ARG A 604 14.50 -20.78 -2.87
N ASP A 605 14.36 -19.68 -2.14
CA ASP A 605 13.32 -19.49 -1.11
C ASP A 605 12.08 -18.76 -1.64
N MET A 606 12.20 -17.97 -2.70
CA MET A 606 11.09 -17.23 -3.34
C MET A 606 11.09 -17.34 -4.88
N PRO A 607 11.31 -18.53 -5.48
CA PRO A 607 11.51 -18.69 -6.92
C PRO A 607 10.31 -18.22 -7.75
N GLN A 608 9.07 -18.46 -7.30
CA GLN A 608 7.87 -18.11 -8.06
C GLN A 608 7.64 -16.61 -8.05
N THR A 609 7.78 -15.97 -6.89
CA THR A 609 7.69 -14.52 -6.75
C THR A 609 8.73 -13.84 -7.64
N LEU A 610 9.98 -14.32 -7.59
CA LEU A 610 11.07 -13.79 -8.41
C LEU A 610 10.84 -13.99 -9.91
N ALA A 611 10.33 -15.16 -10.32
CA ALA A 611 10.02 -15.45 -11.72
C ALA A 611 8.93 -14.52 -12.28
N ILE A 612 7.85 -14.26 -11.51
CA ILE A 612 6.79 -13.33 -11.92
C ILE A 612 7.33 -11.91 -12.07
N VAL A 613 8.09 -11.41 -11.09
CA VAL A 613 8.64 -10.05 -11.17
C VAL A 613 9.56 -9.92 -12.38
N ARG A 614 10.43 -10.90 -12.64
CA ARG A 614 11.28 -10.92 -13.84
C ARG A 614 10.50 -10.95 -15.15
N LYS A 615 9.42 -11.73 -15.20
CA LYS A 615 8.54 -11.81 -16.39
C LYS A 615 7.86 -10.45 -16.64
N ILE A 616 7.23 -9.90 -15.62
CA ILE A 616 6.45 -8.66 -15.76
C ILE A 616 7.35 -7.44 -15.97
N GLN A 617 8.50 -7.34 -15.29
CA GLN A 617 9.42 -6.21 -15.49
C GLN A 617 9.95 -6.16 -16.93
N ARG A 618 10.14 -7.31 -17.59
CA ARG A 618 10.53 -7.36 -19.01
C ARG A 618 9.46 -6.74 -19.90
N TRP A 619 8.19 -7.04 -19.64
CA TRP A 619 7.07 -6.42 -20.37
C TRP A 619 7.06 -4.91 -20.17
N MET A 620 7.39 -4.44 -18.96
CA MET A 620 7.45 -3.02 -18.62
C MET A 620 8.71 -2.31 -19.14
N GLY A 621 9.72 -3.05 -19.64
CA GLY A 621 11.04 -2.50 -19.97
C GLY A 621 11.83 -2.01 -18.74
N LYS A 622 11.57 -2.60 -17.58
CA LYS A 622 12.14 -2.23 -16.28
C LYS A 622 13.01 -3.35 -15.70
N GLU A 623 13.87 -3.00 -14.76
CA GLU A 623 14.71 -3.92 -14.01
C GLU A 623 14.64 -3.61 -12.51
N TYR A 624 13.64 -4.19 -11.84
CA TYR A 624 13.48 -4.09 -10.38
C TYR A 624 14.25 -5.18 -9.62
N VAL A 625 14.50 -6.30 -10.29
CA VAL A 625 15.38 -7.38 -9.84
C VAL A 625 16.34 -7.77 -10.95
N LEU A 626 17.54 -8.22 -10.58
CA LEU A 626 18.53 -8.69 -11.53
C LEU A 626 17.99 -9.90 -12.35
N PRO A 627 18.29 -9.97 -13.66
CA PRO A 627 17.91 -11.11 -14.49
C PRO A 627 18.52 -12.41 -13.94
N SER A 628 17.87 -13.55 -14.24
CA SER A 628 18.45 -14.85 -13.90
C SER A 628 19.77 -15.01 -14.65
N PHE A 629 20.83 -15.29 -13.92
CA PHE A 629 22.11 -15.69 -14.51
C PHE A 629 21.96 -17.14 -14.92
N HIS A 630 21.31 -17.39 -16.06
CA HIS A 630 21.41 -18.71 -16.67
C HIS A 630 22.89 -18.94 -17.03
N HIS A 631 23.44 -19.98 -16.43
CA HIS A 631 24.79 -20.47 -16.59
C HIS A 631 25.23 -20.67 -18.05
N ASP A 632 24.29 -20.71 -18.99
CA ASP A 632 24.51 -21.18 -20.36
C ASP A 632 25.15 -20.14 -21.31
N ASN A 633 25.17 -18.86 -20.93
CA ASN A 633 25.80 -17.80 -21.76
C ASN A 633 27.21 -17.40 -21.33
N LEU A 634 27.73 -17.94 -20.22
CA LEU A 634 29.17 -17.95 -19.98
C LEU A 634 29.75 -19.12 -20.78
N LYS A 635 29.82 -18.97 -22.10
CA LYS A 635 30.75 -19.81 -22.88
C LYS A 635 32.13 -19.58 -22.24
N PRO A 636 32.76 -20.60 -21.65
CA PRO A 636 34.12 -20.46 -21.15
C PRO A 636 34.95 -20.08 -22.35
N ASN A 637 35.35 -18.80 -22.43
CA ASN A 637 36.22 -18.36 -23.50
C ASN A 637 37.45 -19.24 -23.41
N GLN A 638 37.66 -20.00 -24.49
CA GLN A 638 38.76 -20.92 -24.62
C GLN A 638 40.08 -20.21 -24.32
N SER A 639 40.79 -20.78 -23.35
CA SER A 639 42.24 -20.85 -23.29
C SER A 639 43.01 -19.55 -23.60
N THR A 640 43.37 -18.82 -22.55
CA THR A 640 44.79 -18.49 -22.37
C THR A 640 45.16 -18.86 -20.93
N GLY A 641 46.10 -19.79 -20.78
CA GLY A 641 46.42 -20.45 -19.52
C GLY A 641 46.84 -19.47 -18.43
N GLY A 642 46.02 -19.37 -17.37
CA GLY A 642 46.32 -18.53 -16.22
C GLY A 642 45.54 -18.98 -14.98
N LYS A 643 46.16 -19.88 -14.20
CA LYS A 643 45.88 -20.26 -12.80
C LYS A 643 44.42 -20.09 -12.27
N LYS A 644 43.74 -21.25 -12.22
CA LYS A 644 42.59 -21.63 -11.37
C LYS A 644 42.29 -20.68 -10.19
N LYS A 645 41.37 -19.72 -10.38
CA LYS A 645 40.65 -18.99 -9.31
C LYS A 645 39.17 -18.75 -9.68
N GLU A 646 38.54 -19.67 -10.42
CA GLU A 646 37.19 -19.48 -10.97
C GLU A 646 36.07 -20.28 -10.28
N GLY A 647 36.34 -20.94 -9.15
CA GLY A 647 35.31 -21.73 -8.44
C GLY A 647 34.39 -20.97 -7.48
N LYS A 648 34.69 -19.70 -7.15
CA LYS A 648 34.05 -19.00 -6.01
C LYS A 648 33.03 -17.90 -6.38
N ARG A 649 32.79 -17.63 -7.68
CA ARG A 649 32.03 -16.44 -8.12
C ARG A 649 30.53 -16.63 -8.36
N ILE A 650 30.02 -17.86 -8.31
CA ILE A 650 28.74 -18.19 -8.96
C ILE A 650 27.56 -18.36 -8.00
N TRP A 651 27.78 -18.59 -6.71
CA TRP A 651 26.70 -18.82 -5.73
C TRP A 651 26.40 -17.61 -4.82
N MET A 652 26.94 -16.43 -5.13
CA MET A 652 26.89 -15.25 -4.25
C MET A 652 26.28 -14.01 -4.91
N ILE A 653 25.21 -14.16 -5.69
CA ILE A 653 24.35 -12.99 -5.92
C ILE A 653 23.38 -12.92 -4.74
N LYS A 654 23.91 -12.50 -3.59
CA LYS A 654 23.12 -12.20 -2.38
C LYS A 654 22.33 -10.89 -2.52
N GLN A 655 22.38 -10.22 -3.68
CA GLN A 655 21.89 -8.85 -3.90
C GLN A 655 21.12 -8.74 -5.22
N VAL A 656 20.09 -9.55 -5.38
CA VAL A 656 19.22 -9.60 -6.57
C VAL A 656 18.37 -8.34 -6.69
N VAL A 657 17.87 -7.83 -5.56
CA VAL A 657 17.04 -6.61 -5.48
C VAL A 657 17.94 -5.39 -5.41
N LYS A 658 18.92 -5.38 -4.49
CA LYS A 658 19.83 -4.24 -4.29
C LYS A 658 20.60 -3.83 -5.55
N GLY A 659 20.98 -4.79 -6.40
CA GLY A 659 21.78 -4.53 -7.60
C GLY A 659 20.98 -4.05 -8.81
N ALA A 660 19.65 -4.02 -8.75
CA ALA A 660 18.81 -3.76 -9.91
C ALA A 660 18.77 -2.28 -10.31
N ARG A 661 18.77 -2.00 -11.62
CA ARG A 661 18.86 -0.63 -12.15
C ARG A 661 17.72 0.29 -11.70
N ASP A 662 16.49 -0.21 -11.73
CA ASP A 662 15.28 0.59 -11.55
C ASP A 662 14.71 0.42 -10.13
N ILE A 663 15.49 -0.09 -9.17
CA ILE A 663 15.05 -0.33 -7.78
C ILE A 663 14.53 0.95 -7.09
N LYS A 664 15.05 2.11 -7.47
CA LYS A 664 14.65 3.42 -6.92
C LYS A 664 13.25 3.86 -7.35
N GLU A 665 12.64 3.21 -8.33
CA GLU A 665 11.24 3.41 -8.72
C GLU A 665 10.27 2.53 -7.91
N THR A 666 10.81 1.71 -7.00
CA THR A 666 10.04 0.83 -6.11
C THR A 666 9.91 1.42 -4.72
N THR A 667 9.06 0.80 -3.90
CA THR A 667 9.00 1.09 -2.46
C THR A 667 9.62 -0.01 -1.62
N ALA A 668 10.47 -0.85 -2.21
CA ALA A 668 11.27 -1.81 -1.45
C ALA A 668 12.26 -1.09 -0.51
N PRO A 669 12.64 -1.66 0.65
CA PRO A 669 13.58 -1.01 1.57
C PRO A 669 14.90 -0.56 0.92
N GLN A 670 15.40 -1.35 -0.05
CA GLN A 670 16.61 -1.05 -0.82
C GLN A 670 16.49 0.22 -1.67
N ALA A 671 15.26 0.61 -2.06
CA ALA A 671 15.01 1.87 -2.73
C ALA A 671 15.40 3.06 -1.85
N PHE A 672 15.37 2.86 -0.52
CA PHE A 672 15.65 3.86 0.51
C PHE A 672 16.99 3.65 1.21
N ASP A 673 17.88 2.84 0.61
CA ASP A 673 19.22 2.51 1.14
C ASP A 673 19.17 1.79 2.51
N ILE A 674 18.09 1.06 2.76
CA ILE A 674 17.94 0.16 3.91
C ILE A 674 18.27 -1.26 3.43
N TYR A 675 19.35 -1.84 3.95
CA TYR A 675 19.90 -3.12 3.47
C TYR A 675 19.98 -4.21 4.54
N THR A 676 19.88 -3.84 5.81
CA THR A 676 19.98 -4.77 6.94
C THR A 676 18.76 -4.71 7.83
N LEU A 677 18.51 -5.78 8.58
CA LEU A 677 17.42 -5.84 9.54
C LEU A 677 17.53 -4.77 10.64
N ASN A 678 18.75 -4.45 11.08
CA ASN A 678 18.98 -3.40 12.08
C ASN A 678 18.66 -2.02 11.52
N GLU A 679 19.09 -1.70 10.29
CA GLU A 679 18.70 -0.45 9.63
C GLU A 679 17.18 -0.36 9.45
N LEU A 680 16.50 -1.47 9.17
CA LEU A 680 15.04 -1.51 9.11
C LEU A 680 14.43 -1.22 10.48
N LYS A 681 14.91 -1.85 11.55
CA LYS A 681 14.44 -1.59 12.91
C LYS A 681 14.61 -0.13 13.28
N ASP A 682 15.81 0.42 13.08
CA ASP A 682 16.11 1.84 13.32
C ASP A 682 15.20 2.77 12.51
N PHE A 683 14.91 2.40 11.25
CA PHE A 683 14.00 3.14 10.39
C PHE A 683 12.54 3.05 10.83
N LEU A 684 12.09 1.88 11.31
CA LEU A 684 10.73 1.66 11.79
C LEU A 684 10.51 2.29 13.18
N ASP A 685 11.55 2.39 14.00
CA ASP A 685 11.58 3.12 15.27
C ASP A 685 11.61 4.63 15.06
N MET A 686 11.84 5.09 13.82
CA MET A 686 11.68 6.49 13.47
C MET A 686 10.24 6.94 13.83
N ASN A 687 9.99 8.20 14.13
CA ASN A 687 8.60 8.68 14.17
C ASN A 687 8.52 9.76 13.09
N PRO A 688 7.58 9.64 12.12
CA PRO A 688 7.53 10.55 10.98
C PRO A 688 7.42 12.03 11.39
N PHE A 689 6.99 12.31 12.62
CA PHE A 689 6.80 13.67 13.13
C PHE A 689 7.57 13.98 14.42
N ALA A 690 8.46 13.11 14.91
CA ALA A 690 9.10 13.32 16.22
C ALA A 690 10.07 14.51 16.29
N GLU A 691 10.14 15.08 17.50
CA GLU A 691 10.87 16.31 17.81
C GLU A 691 12.33 16.09 18.22
N ASN A 692 12.73 14.90 18.69
CA ASN A 692 14.09 14.68 19.22
C ASN A 692 14.68 13.27 18.94
N LYS A 693 16.01 13.25 18.71
CA LYS A 693 16.96 12.11 18.77
C LYS A 693 16.92 11.01 17.69
N GLN A 694 16.60 11.31 16.43
CA GLN A 694 16.88 10.39 15.31
C GLN A 694 18.08 10.81 14.45
N THR A 695 18.99 11.62 15.01
CA THR A 695 20.10 12.23 14.25
C THR A 695 20.99 11.25 13.47
N CYS A 696 21.11 9.98 13.88
CA CYS A 696 21.89 9.00 13.13
C CYS A 696 21.16 8.55 11.86
N VAL A 697 19.93 8.06 11.99
CA VAL A 697 19.09 7.61 10.86
C VAL A 697 18.71 8.78 9.96
N GLU A 698 18.33 9.93 10.53
CA GLU A 698 18.06 11.15 9.77
C GLU A 698 19.30 11.60 8.99
N ARG A 699 20.50 11.52 9.57
CA ARG A 699 21.76 11.84 8.88
C ARG A 699 22.02 10.86 7.74
N ASN A 700 21.85 9.57 7.98
CA ASN A 700 22.01 8.56 6.94
C ASN A 700 21.02 8.82 5.80
N LEU A 701 19.73 9.02 6.09
CA LEU A 701 18.71 9.34 5.07
C LEU A 701 19.01 10.63 4.29
N ARG A 702 19.57 11.65 4.95
CA ARG A 702 20.00 12.91 4.29
C ARG A 702 21.24 12.75 3.43
N GLN A 703 22.15 11.87 3.83
CA GLN A 703 23.37 11.55 3.08
C GLN A 703 23.13 10.52 1.98
N CYS A 704 22.09 9.71 2.11
CA CYS A 704 21.59 8.85 1.05
C CYS A 704 21.27 9.72 -0.15
N GLN A 705 21.71 9.30 -1.34
CA GLN A 705 21.56 10.08 -2.57
C GLN A 705 20.08 10.28 -2.98
N LEU A 706 19.14 9.75 -2.19
CA LEU A 706 17.70 9.92 -2.31
C LEU A 706 17.28 11.40 -2.40
N VAL A 707 17.83 12.27 -1.55
CA VAL A 707 17.46 13.71 -1.52
C VAL A 707 18.03 14.47 -2.72
N SER A 708 19.15 13.99 -3.29
CA SER A 708 19.78 14.61 -4.47
C SER A 708 19.22 14.11 -5.81
N ARG A 709 18.43 13.03 -5.82
CA ARG A 709 17.98 12.32 -7.02
C ARG A 709 16.47 12.44 -7.29
N LEU A 710 15.69 12.85 -6.29
CA LEU A 710 14.26 13.19 -6.35
C LEU A 710 14.09 14.71 -6.32
#